data_AF-A0A7R8H1T4-F1
#
_entry.id   AF-A0A7R8H1T4-F1
#
_cell.length_a   1.000
_cell.length_b   1.000
_cell.length_c   1.000
_cell.angle_alpha   90.00
_cell.angle_beta   90.00
_cell.angle_gamma   90.00
#
_symmetry.space_group_name_H-M   'P 1'
#
loop_
_entity.id
_entity.type
_entity.pdbx_description
1 polymer ?
#
loop_
_entity_poly.entity_id
_entity_poly.type
_entity_poly.pdbx_seq_one_letter_code
_entity_poly.pdbx_strand_id
1 'polypeptide(L)'
;MTSSVGYHLLLSSLYLLFISVVGAQEATNDSGKGNMSTEALVAGDRSVLSSYKVIYSEPQIDNSDDVIPPSLAESSSKILSQPSFIIDNWKEFLLHYIGVVTLAICGLIAAVIIPIIGFCFCCCRCAGKCGGYPEHFDKKSDACKRVMLGASLSLLIIGSMFCVITTFVTNHYSHQGLTKLPMRLDNVTEDASHYLEHTGLQINSVFVTNYNELEKVLNEIIDQSGVILKKSLAEVTQAVAIDDITSIVNSLGDVKKYLRDIKVQVQFIKDHIGQLSLGLEGTKARLLQALKQCLSIDSCGKFMDSFNIESDLSVVSQFESLNTPAELDIALKDIEILLNDDIQQKVRLGQKQLDSINLSIDASLKGHKPQIRAEIRRMGQMIEEKSVEIQGALNEVNRGIDSVRRDLPSYVSFTMRDIGKNLYYIGLGMSCLVLIILICYILGLFYGFCGKRPGNEYGDDCCNRGSGANWIIAAVYMTFLFSFVLLILATAQFIVGTVYEKSICRTIKTPNDSDVFKNIIDVYAQPELDRELALQFKDQEPPQIGPLSEIISNCHLNKSAYEILNLERVFDVERIKAWRDEFNIAYSLQNINVRTNDLRKIELLSSQAREDLERLAESQISDMNFTAYTELVENSVTQIELPAFIRKLRQVKEKIEAFFTL
;
A
#
# COMPACT_ATOMS: atom_id res chain seq x y z
N MET A 1 26.98 -26.43 -4.13
CA MET A 1 27.99 -26.73 -3.08
C MET A 1 28.70 -28.06 -3.31
N THR A 2 28.01 -29.18 -3.46
CA THR A 2 28.60 -30.50 -3.81
C THR A 2 29.37 -30.49 -5.14
N SER A 3 28.91 -29.72 -6.13
CA SER A 3 29.61 -29.48 -7.42
C SER A 3 31.01 -28.90 -7.21
N SER A 4 31.09 -27.88 -6.34
CA SER A 4 32.33 -27.19 -6.00
C SER A 4 33.29 -28.10 -5.21
N VAL A 5 32.79 -28.97 -4.32
CA VAL A 5 33.61 -30.01 -3.66
C VAL A 5 34.25 -30.93 -4.72
N GLY A 6 33.45 -31.47 -5.64
CA GLY A 6 33.95 -32.34 -6.72
C GLY A 6 34.93 -31.63 -7.64
N TYR A 7 34.64 -30.38 -8.01
CA TYR A 7 35.52 -29.56 -8.85
C TYR A 7 36.87 -29.26 -8.18
N HIS A 8 36.88 -28.85 -6.91
CA HIS A 8 38.11 -28.59 -6.17
C HIS A 8 38.91 -29.87 -5.88
N LEU A 9 38.23 -31.01 -5.67
CA LEU A 9 38.87 -32.33 -5.59
C LEU A 9 39.47 -32.75 -6.93
N LEU A 10 38.77 -32.52 -8.04
CA LEU A 10 39.28 -32.79 -9.39
C LEU A 10 40.51 -31.94 -9.71
N LEU A 11 40.43 -30.64 -9.44
CA LEU A 11 41.57 -29.73 -9.58
C LEU A 11 42.72 -30.13 -8.67
N SER A 12 42.46 -30.40 -7.38
CA SER A 12 43.49 -30.82 -6.44
C SER A 12 44.15 -32.12 -6.89
N SER A 13 43.38 -33.08 -7.38
CA SER A 13 43.88 -34.34 -7.92
C SER A 13 44.73 -34.09 -9.17
N LEU A 14 44.26 -33.27 -10.11
CA LEU A 14 45.04 -32.88 -11.31
C LEU A 14 46.33 -32.16 -10.92
N TYR A 15 46.30 -31.23 -9.97
CA TYR A 15 47.50 -30.57 -9.45
C TYR A 15 48.45 -31.56 -8.80
N LEU A 16 47.98 -32.47 -7.93
CA LEU A 16 48.80 -33.54 -7.36
C LEU A 16 49.44 -34.43 -8.43
N LEU A 17 48.77 -34.60 -9.57
CA LEU A 17 49.27 -35.36 -10.70
C LEU A 17 50.34 -34.59 -11.47
N PHE A 18 50.16 -33.29 -11.70
CA PHE A 18 51.22 -32.43 -12.24
C PHE A 18 52.43 -32.36 -11.30
N ILE A 19 52.18 -32.26 -9.98
CA ILE A 19 53.21 -32.35 -8.92
C ILE A 19 53.91 -33.71 -8.98
N SER A 20 53.19 -34.80 -9.25
CA SER A 20 53.76 -36.14 -9.37
C SER A 20 54.68 -36.27 -10.57
N VAL A 21 54.29 -35.71 -11.72
CA VAL A 21 55.11 -35.72 -12.95
C VAL A 21 56.36 -34.85 -12.76
N VAL A 22 56.21 -33.64 -12.23
CA VAL A 22 57.33 -32.73 -11.95
C VAL A 22 58.23 -33.29 -10.86
N GLY A 23 57.66 -33.85 -9.80
CA GLY A 23 58.37 -34.46 -8.68
C GLY A 23 59.09 -35.76 -9.07
N ALA A 24 58.51 -36.58 -9.95
CA ALA A 24 59.18 -37.72 -10.57
C ALA A 24 60.35 -37.25 -11.46
N GLN A 25 60.16 -36.17 -12.23
CA GLN A 25 61.21 -35.58 -13.05
C GLN A 25 62.34 -34.98 -12.19
N GLU A 26 62.03 -34.40 -11.04
CA GLU A 26 63.01 -33.91 -10.07
C GLU A 26 63.77 -35.05 -9.38
N ALA A 27 63.04 -36.07 -8.90
CA ALA A 27 63.63 -37.24 -8.26
C ALA A 27 64.49 -38.10 -9.21
N THR A 28 64.26 -38.00 -10.52
CA THR A 28 65.08 -38.67 -11.55
C THR A 28 66.25 -37.81 -12.05
N ASN A 29 66.20 -36.48 -11.90
CA ASN A 29 67.26 -35.58 -12.38
C ASN A 29 68.53 -35.57 -11.52
N ASP A 30 68.54 -36.21 -10.35
CA ASP A 30 69.77 -36.61 -9.63
C ASP A 30 70.55 -37.73 -10.39
N SER A 31 70.12 -38.13 -11.59
CA SER A 31 70.78 -39.15 -12.44
C SER A 31 70.74 -38.89 -13.97
N GLY A 32 70.63 -37.62 -14.41
CA GLY A 32 70.78 -37.17 -15.82
C GLY A 32 69.68 -37.63 -16.81
N LYS A 33 69.29 -36.97 -17.92
CA LYS A 33 69.67 -35.79 -18.72
C LYS A 33 68.39 -35.23 -19.37
N GLY A 34 68.37 -33.95 -19.76
CA GLY A 34 67.43 -33.41 -20.74
C GLY A 34 67.43 -31.87 -20.79
N ASN A 35 67.73 -31.32 -21.97
CA ASN A 35 67.70 -29.88 -22.32
C ASN A 35 66.29 -29.46 -22.76
N MET A 36 65.82 -28.26 -22.40
CA MET A 36 65.50 -27.15 -23.32
C MET A 36 65.01 -25.91 -22.53
N SER A 37 65.23 -24.75 -23.13
CA SER A 37 65.15 -23.35 -22.71
C SER A 37 63.76 -22.80 -22.35
N THR A 38 63.71 -21.84 -21.41
CA THR A 38 62.77 -20.70 -21.46
C THR A 38 63.29 -19.49 -20.67
N GLU A 39 63.16 -18.32 -21.30
CA GLU A 39 63.32 -16.98 -20.73
C GLU A 39 62.14 -16.58 -19.83
N ALA A 40 62.48 -15.64 -18.92
CA ALA A 40 61.70 -14.49 -18.44
C ALA A 40 60.55 -14.63 -17.41
N LEU A 41 60.89 -14.12 -16.22
CA LEU A 41 60.24 -13.09 -15.39
C LEU A 41 58.89 -13.34 -14.67
N VAL A 42 59.04 -13.56 -13.36
CA VAL A 42 58.58 -12.71 -12.22
C VAL A 42 57.68 -11.51 -12.53
N ALA A 43 56.53 -11.44 -11.86
CA ALA A 43 56.14 -10.29 -11.01
C ALA A 43 54.95 -10.63 -10.09
N GLY A 44 55.09 -10.26 -8.81
CA GLY A 44 53.99 -10.13 -7.84
C GLY A 44 53.00 -9.03 -8.27
N ASP A 45 51.90 -8.77 -7.58
CA ASP A 45 51.74 -8.67 -6.14
C ASP A 45 50.23 -8.58 -5.81
N ARG A 46 49.88 -8.74 -4.52
CA ARG A 46 48.66 -8.22 -3.84
C ARG A 46 47.32 -8.26 -4.59
N SER A 47 46.56 -9.35 -4.42
CA SER A 47 45.10 -9.32 -4.69
C SER A 47 44.24 -10.30 -3.86
N VAL A 48 44.77 -10.86 -2.77
CA VAL A 48 44.11 -11.98 -2.07
C VAL A 48 42.88 -11.55 -1.25
N LEU A 49 42.73 -10.27 -0.88
CA LEU A 49 41.60 -9.81 -0.06
C LEU A 49 40.46 -9.15 -0.84
N SER A 50 40.68 -8.72 -2.08
CA SER A 50 39.59 -8.23 -2.96
C SER A 50 38.91 -9.39 -3.72
N SER A 51 39.67 -10.46 -4.01
CA SER A 51 39.20 -11.61 -4.79
C SER A 51 38.13 -12.46 -4.08
N TYR A 52 38.01 -12.38 -2.75
CA TYR A 52 37.00 -13.13 -1.99
C TYR A 52 35.56 -12.63 -2.23
N LYS A 53 35.39 -11.38 -2.66
CA LYS A 53 34.07 -10.82 -3.03
C LYS A 53 33.79 -10.94 -4.53
N VAL A 54 34.84 -11.12 -5.34
CA VAL A 54 34.78 -11.16 -6.82
C VAL A 54 34.63 -12.59 -7.38
N ILE A 55 34.99 -13.65 -6.63
CA ILE A 55 34.74 -15.03 -7.08
C ILE A 55 33.23 -15.39 -7.04
N TYR A 56 32.40 -14.57 -6.38
CA TYR A 56 30.93 -14.64 -6.46
C TYR A 56 30.30 -13.50 -7.30
N SER A 57 31.08 -12.68 -8.00
CA SER A 57 30.53 -11.84 -9.07
C SER A 57 30.60 -12.63 -10.38
N GLU A 58 29.44 -13.18 -10.70
CA GLU A 58 29.01 -13.70 -11.99
C GLU A 58 29.62 -12.88 -13.15
N PRO A 59 30.32 -13.50 -14.13
CA PRO A 59 30.44 -12.84 -15.41
C PRO A 59 29.00 -12.73 -15.94
N GLN A 60 28.55 -11.48 -16.16
CA GLN A 60 27.37 -11.18 -16.95
C GLN A 60 27.60 -11.73 -18.36
N ILE A 61 27.29 -13.01 -18.54
CA ILE A 61 26.96 -13.58 -19.84
C ILE A 61 25.48 -13.31 -19.99
N ASP A 62 25.21 -12.32 -20.82
CA ASP A 62 23.89 -11.89 -21.21
C ASP A 62 23.20 -12.97 -22.06
N ASN A 63 21.94 -13.22 -21.70
CA ASN A 63 20.84 -13.88 -22.42
C ASN A 63 20.79 -15.42 -22.56
N SER A 64 19.75 -15.96 -21.90
CA SER A 64 19.00 -17.19 -22.21
C SER A 64 19.77 -18.52 -22.24
N ASP A 65 20.26 -18.98 -21.09
CA ASP A 65 20.68 -20.38 -20.94
C ASP A 65 19.57 -21.18 -20.23
N ASP A 66 18.49 -21.46 -20.98
CA ASP A 66 17.42 -22.38 -20.57
C ASP A 66 17.99 -23.77 -20.22
N VAL A 67 17.53 -24.39 -19.14
CA VAL A 67 17.97 -25.73 -18.69
C VAL A 67 17.61 -26.84 -19.72
N ILE A 68 16.72 -26.56 -20.68
CA ILE A 68 16.37 -27.42 -21.82
C ILE A 68 16.87 -26.74 -23.12
N PRO A 69 17.46 -27.49 -24.06
CA PRO A 69 17.82 -26.95 -25.37
C PRO A 69 16.61 -26.27 -26.05
N PRO A 70 16.76 -25.07 -26.64
CA PRO A 70 15.65 -24.32 -27.22
C PRO A 70 14.88 -25.08 -28.32
N SER A 71 15.50 -26.11 -28.92
CA SER A 71 14.88 -27.05 -29.87
C SER A 71 13.81 -27.96 -29.27
N LEU A 72 13.76 -28.13 -27.93
CA LEU A 72 12.87 -29.08 -27.24
C LEU A 72 11.80 -28.39 -26.37
N ALA A 73 11.79 -27.05 -26.33
CA ALA A 73 10.88 -26.28 -25.48
C ALA A 73 9.39 -26.50 -25.84
N GLU A 74 9.07 -26.66 -27.12
CA GLU A 74 7.69 -26.73 -27.64
C GLU A 74 7.00 -28.10 -27.43
N SER A 75 7.79 -29.17 -27.23
CA SER A 75 7.29 -30.55 -27.07
C SER A 75 7.19 -31.01 -25.60
N SER A 76 7.49 -30.11 -24.66
CA SER A 76 7.82 -30.42 -23.27
C SER A 76 6.64 -30.88 -22.39
N SER A 77 5.40 -30.49 -22.73
CA SER A 77 4.22 -30.68 -21.86
C SER A 77 3.70 -32.12 -21.72
N LYS A 78 4.16 -33.07 -22.54
CA LYS A 78 3.65 -34.46 -22.55
C LYS A 78 4.71 -35.55 -22.30
N ILE A 79 6.00 -35.22 -22.20
CA ILE A 79 7.05 -36.20 -22.52
C ILE A 79 8.09 -36.41 -21.41
N LEU A 80 8.21 -35.51 -20.41
CA LEU A 80 9.19 -35.66 -19.32
C LEU A 80 8.82 -36.69 -18.22
N SER A 81 7.66 -37.34 -18.32
CA SER A 81 7.22 -38.39 -17.39
C SER A 81 7.89 -39.74 -17.63
N GLN A 82 8.74 -39.87 -18.66
CA GLN A 82 9.45 -41.11 -18.95
C GLN A 82 10.98 -40.92 -19.00
N PRO A 83 11.76 -41.77 -18.32
CA PRO A 83 13.23 -41.76 -18.41
C PRO A 83 13.75 -42.05 -19.84
N SER A 84 12.90 -42.56 -20.73
CA SER A 84 13.19 -42.77 -22.16
C SER A 84 13.41 -41.46 -22.93
N PHE A 85 12.79 -40.34 -22.55
CA PHE A 85 12.93 -39.08 -23.30
C PHE A 85 14.33 -38.46 -23.24
N ILE A 86 15.00 -38.58 -22.08
CA ILE A 86 16.39 -38.16 -21.90
C ILE A 86 17.31 -39.04 -22.75
N ILE A 87 16.96 -40.32 -22.89
CA ILE A 87 17.69 -41.30 -23.71
C ILE A 87 17.47 -41.02 -25.20
N ASP A 88 16.27 -40.61 -25.60
CA ASP A 88 15.93 -40.33 -27.01
C ASP A 88 16.52 -39.00 -27.50
N ASN A 89 16.59 -37.98 -26.64
CA ASN A 89 17.15 -36.64 -26.96
C ASN A 89 18.53 -36.38 -26.34
N TRP A 90 19.27 -37.44 -26.00
CA TRP A 90 20.55 -37.35 -25.29
C TRP A 90 21.56 -36.41 -25.97
N LYS A 91 21.55 -36.32 -27.30
CA LYS A 91 22.46 -35.47 -28.09
C LYS A 91 22.31 -33.98 -27.80
N GLU A 92 21.08 -33.51 -27.61
CA GLU A 92 20.79 -32.09 -27.41
C GLU A 92 21.10 -31.66 -25.98
N PHE A 93 20.83 -32.53 -25.00
CA PHE A 93 21.29 -32.34 -23.62
C PHE A 93 22.82 -32.33 -23.51
N LEU A 94 23.51 -33.15 -24.30
CA LEU A 94 24.97 -33.22 -24.33
C LEU A 94 25.58 -31.95 -24.94
N LEU A 95 24.94 -31.37 -25.96
CA LEU A 95 25.35 -30.09 -26.57
C LEU A 95 25.15 -28.91 -25.62
N HIS A 96 24.01 -28.88 -24.93
CA HIS A 96 23.69 -27.80 -23.99
C HIS A 96 24.60 -27.85 -22.73
N TYR A 97 24.98 -29.05 -22.26
CA TYR A 97 25.93 -29.22 -21.16
C TYR A 97 27.34 -29.61 -21.58
N ILE A 98 27.75 -29.21 -22.78
CA ILE A 98 29.02 -29.64 -23.38
C ILE A 98 30.23 -29.39 -22.49
N GLY A 99 30.27 -28.28 -21.74
CA GLY A 99 31.35 -27.99 -20.79
C GLY A 99 31.43 -28.97 -19.61
N VAL A 100 30.29 -29.33 -19.02
CA VAL A 100 30.22 -30.28 -17.88
C VAL A 100 30.57 -31.68 -18.35
N VAL A 101 30.03 -32.09 -19.50
CA VAL A 101 30.27 -33.42 -20.08
C VAL A 101 31.72 -33.56 -20.52
N THR A 102 32.30 -32.53 -21.14
CA THR A 102 33.71 -32.53 -21.54
C THR A 102 34.62 -32.69 -20.32
N LEU A 103 34.38 -31.94 -19.24
CA LEU A 103 35.16 -32.07 -18.00
C LEU A 103 35.02 -33.44 -17.35
N ALA A 104 33.81 -34.03 -17.34
CA ALA A 104 33.58 -35.36 -16.81
C ALA A 104 34.31 -36.44 -17.63
N ILE A 105 34.24 -36.37 -18.96
CA ILE A 105 34.95 -37.29 -19.86
C ILE A 105 36.47 -37.14 -19.68
N CYS A 106 36.99 -35.92 -19.63
CA CYS A 106 38.40 -35.65 -19.36
C CYS A 106 38.84 -36.24 -18.01
N GLY A 107 38.02 -36.10 -16.96
CA GLY A 107 38.28 -36.69 -15.64
C GLY A 107 38.34 -38.22 -15.67
N LEU A 108 37.42 -38.87 -16.39
CA LEU A 108 37.39 -40.33 -16.56
C LEU A 108 38.57 -40.85 -17.39
N ILE A 109 38.91 -40.16 -18.48
CA ILE A 109 40.08 -40.49 -19.31
C ILE A 109 41.36 -40.36 -18.48
N ALA A 110 41.50 -39.27 -17.72
CA ALA A 110 42.62 -39.07 -16.81
C ALA A 110 42.69 -40.19 -15.75
N ALA A 111 41.54 -40.61 -15.20
CA ALA A 111 41.49 -41.69 -14.21
C ALA A 111 42.09 -43.01 -14.73
N VAL A 112 41.99 -43.30 -16.02
CA VAL A 112 42.52 -44.54 -16.63
C VAL A 112 43.96 -44.36 -17.13
N ILE A 113 44.27 -43.26 -17.82
CA ILE A 113 45.60 -43.05 -18.42
C ILE A 113 46.68 -42.93 -17.35
N ILE A 114 46.37 -42.27 -16.23
CA ILE A 114 47.33 -41.96 -15.17
C ILE A 114 47.88 -43.19 -14.44
N PRO A 115 47.08 -44.15 -13.98
CA PRO A 115 47.61 -45.37 -13.38
C PRO A 115 48.40 -46.22 -14.40
N ILE A 116 48.06 -46.16 -15.69
CA ILE A 116 48.85 -46.81 -16.76
C ILE A 116 50.24 -46.17 -16.86
N ILE A 117 50.32 -44.84 -16.89
CA ILE A 117 51.60 -44.10 -16.88
C ILE A 117 52.39 -44.42 -15.60
N GLY A 118 51.73 -44.45 -14.44
CA GLY A 118 52.34 -44.79 -13.15
C GLY A 118 52.90 -46.22 -13.13
N PHE A 119 52.16 -47.19 -13.69
CA PHE A 119 52.62 -48.57 -13.83
C PHE A 119 53.82 -48.68 -14.76
N CYS A 120 53.79 -48.03 -15.94
CA CYS A 120 54.93 -47.96 -16.85
C CYS A 120 56.16 -47.32 -16.19
N PHE A 121 55.98 -46.23 -15.45
CA PHE A 121 57.05 -45.57 -14.70
C PHE A 121 57.64 -46.48 -13.62
N CYS A 122 56.79 -47.18 -12.86
CA CYS A 122 57.21 -48.15 -11.86
C CYS A 122 58.02 -49.31 -12.47
N CYS A 123 57.55 -49.90 -13.58
CA CYS A 123 58.28 -50.95 -14.30
C CYS A 123 59.63 -50.46 -14.85
N CYS A 124 59.68 -49.26 -15.43
CA CYS A 124 60.94 -48.65 -15.89
C CYS A 124 61.93 -48.43 -14.75
N ARG A 125 61.43 -48.02 -13.57
CA ARG A 125 62.24 -47.83 -12.35
C ARG A 125 62.74 -49.14 -11.76
N CYS A 126 61.90 -50.18 -11.70
CA CYS A 126 62.31 -51.53 -11.28
C CYS A 126 63.34 -52.16 -12.23
N ALA A 127 63.30 -51.81 -13.52
CA ALA A 127 64.28 -52.23 -14.53
C ALA A 127 65.60 -51.42 -14.50
N GLY A 128 65.81 -50.57 -13.49
CA GLY A 128 67.03 -49.78 -13.31
C GLY A 128 67.13 -48.53 -14.21
N LYS A 129 66.09 -48.21 -14.99
CA LYS A 129 65.98 -46.95 -15.75
C LYS A 129 65.17 -45.92 -14.93
N CYS A 130 65.03 -44.67 -15.36
CA CYS A 130 64.24 -43.64 -14.64
C CYS A 130 64.66 -43.46 -13.16
N GLY A 131 65.96 -43.26 -12.92
CA GLY A 131 66.53 -42.94 -11.60
C GLY A 131 66.61 -44.09 -10.60
N GLY A 132 66.60 -45.34 -11.06
CA GLY A 132 66.76 -46.54 -10.23
C GLY A 132 68.20 -46.81 -9.74
N TYR A 133 69.21 -46.14 -10.29
CA TYR A 133 70.62 -46.27 -9.89
C TYR A 133 71.18 -44.91 -9.46
N PRO A 134 71.74 -44.76 -8.24
CA PRO A 134 72.32 -43.49 -7.81
C PRO A 134 73.66 -43.22 -8.52
N GLU A 135 73.70 -42.19 -9.38
CA GLU A 135 74.97 -41.65 -9.88
C GLU A 135 75.64 -40.82 -8.76
N HIS A 136 76.93 -41.04 -8.53
CA HIS A 136 77.63 -40.53 -7.35
C HIS A 136 78.15 -39.07 -7.50
N PHE A 137 77.89 -38.38 -8.62
CA PHE A 137 78.42 -37.02 -8.86
C PHE A 137 77.47 -36.10 -9.66
N ASP A 138 76.86 -35.11 -8.98
CA ASP A 138 76.13 -33.98 -9.58
C ASP A 138 77.03 -33.14 -10.51
N LYS A 139 76.52 -32.74 -11.69
CA LYS A 139 77.16 -31.75 -12.57
C LYS A 139 76.75 -30.32 -12.19
N LYS A 140 77.58 -29.33 -12.55
CA LYS A 140 77.34 -27.90 -12.25
C LYS A 140 76.02 -27.34 -12.83
N SER A 141 75.50 -27.93 -13.91
CA SER A 141 74.20 -27.57 -14.52
C SER A 141 72.99 -28.04 -13.71
N ASP A 142 73.15 -29.03 -12.83
CA ASP A 142 72.04 -29.66 -12.10
C ASP A 142 71.56 -28.76 -10.95
N ALA A 143 72.40 -27.83 -10.50
CA ALA A 143 72.04 -26.85 -9.47
C ALA A 143 70.94 -25.86 -9.93
N CYS A 144 71.00 -25.36 -11.18
CA CYS A 144 69.98 -24.44 -11.72
C CYS A 144 68.67 -25.18 -12.02
N LYS A 145 68.78 -26.40 -12.57
CA LYS A 145 67.63 -27.26 -12.89
C LYS A 145 66.83 -27.62 -11.63
N ARG A 146 67.52 -28.00 -10.55
CA ARG A 146 66.92 -28.29 -9.25
C ARG A 146 66.21 -27.10 -8.63
N VAL A 147 66.77 -25.89 -8.75
CA VAL A 147 66.12 -24.67 -8.25
C VAL A 147 64.84 -24.36 -9.05
N MET A 148 64.87 -24.48 -10.38
CA MET A 148 63.71 -24.24 -11.24
C MET A 148 62.60 -25.27 -11.00
N LEU A 149 62.95 -26.56 -10.95
CA LEU A 149 61.99 -27.64 -10.70
C LEU A 149 61.44 -27.59 -9.27
N GLY A 150 62.30 -27.38 -8.26
CA GLY A 150 61.88 -27.17 -6.88
C GLY A 150 60.98 -25.94 -6.69
N ALA A 151 61.26 -24.82 -7.37
CA ALA A 151 60.38 -23.64 -7.36
C ALA A 151 59.03 -23.92 -8.04
N SER A 152 59.02 -24.62 -9.17
CA SER A 152 57.78 -25.01 -9.86
C SER A 152 56.93 -25.98 -9.02
N LEU A 153 57.58 -26.93 -8.34
CA LEU A 153 56.93 -27.88 -7.43
C LEU A 153 56.33 -27.16 -6.22
N SER A 154 57.05 -26.18 -5.66
CA SER A 154 56.54 -25.33 -4.57
C SER A 154 55.28 -24.57 -4.97
N LEU A 155 55.27 -23.96 -6.16
CA LEU A 155 54.10 -23.23 -6.67
C LEU A 155 52.87 -24.15 -6.79
N LEU A 156 53.06 -25.36 -7.33
CA LEU A 156 51.98 -26.33 -7.46
C LEU A 156 51.50 -26.86 -6.10
N ILE A 157 52.40 -27.07 -5.13
CA ILE A 157 52.04 -27.46 -3.75
C ILE A 157 51.19 -26.36 -3.09
N ILE A 158 51.54 -25.08 -3.26
CA ILE A 158 50.75 -23.95 -2.74
C ILE A 158 49.35 -23.93 -3.37
N GLY A 159 49.25 -24.11 -4.70
CA GLY A 159 47.96 -24.16 -5.40
C GLY A 159 47.09 -25.34 -4.96
N SER A 160 47.69 -26.53 -4.80
CA SER A 160 46.99 -27.72 -4.31
C SER A 160 46.56 -27.59 -2.85
N MET A 161 47.35 -26.95 -1.98
CA MET A 161 46.95 -26.63 -0.60
C MET A 161 45.69 -25.78 -0.55
N PHE A 162 45.61 -24.74 -1.39
CA PHE A 162 44.41 -23.92 -1.50
C PHE A 162 43.19 -24.74 -1.92
N CYS A 163 43.35 -25.65 -2.89
CA CYS A 163 42.28 -26.55 -3.32
C CYS A 163 41.82 -27.53 -2.22
N VAL A 164 42.76 -28.05 -1.41
CA VAL A 164 42.42 -28.94 -0.28
C VAL A 164 41.67 -28.18 0.81
N ILE A 165 42.13 -26.98 1.19
CA ILE A 165 41.48 -26.16 2.21
C ILE A 165 40.05 -25.79 1.77
N THR A 166 39.89 -25.33 0.52
CA THR A 166 38.56 -25.00 -0.03
C THR A 166 37.65 -26.23 -0.11
N THR A 167 38.19 -27.41 -0.40
CA THR A 167 37.44 -28.67 -0.36
C THR A 167 36.93 -28.99 1.04
N PHE A 168 37.77 -28.92 2.08
CA PHE A 168 37.34 -29.18 3.47
C PHE A 168 36.24 -28.21 3.90
N VAL A 169 36.42 -26.93 3.62
CA VAL A 169 35.44 -25.88 3.94
C VAL A 169 34.12 -26.13 3.22
N THR A 170 34.17 -26.46 1.92
CA THR A 170 32.96 -26.71 1.13
C THR A 170 32.24 -27.99 1.57
N ASN A 171 32.98 -29.06 1.92
CA ASN A 171 32.40 -30.29 2.45
C ASN A 171 31.69 -30.02 3.80
N HIS A 172 32.29 -29.20 4.66
CA HIS A 172 31.69 -28.80 5.93
C HIS A 172 30.41 -27.96 5.74
N TYR A 173 30.44 -26.95 4.86
CA TYR A 173 29.25 -26.15 4.55
C TYR A 173 28.13 -26.95 3.91
N SER A 174 28.46 -27.89 3.00
CA SER A 174 27.46 -28.77 2.40
C SER A 174 26.75 -29.64 3.45
N HIS A 175 27.50 -30.16 4.43
CA HIS A 175 26.93 -30.91 5.55
C HIS A 175 26.06 -30.04 6.46
N GLN A 176 26.52 -28.82 6.78
CA GLN A 176 25.69 -27.88 7.55
C GLN A 176 24.39 -27.50 6.82
N GLY A 177 24.44 -27.34 5.50
CA GLY A 177 23.26 -27.05 4.67
C GLY A 177 22.23 -28.18 4.76
N LEU A 178 22.68 -29.43 4.56
CA LEU A 178 21.81 -30.61 4.63
C LEU A 178 21.22 -30.85 6.02
N THR A 179 21.97 -30.56 7.09
CA THR A 179 21.47 -30.76 8.47
C THR A 179 20.46 -29.70 8.90
N LYS A 180 20.57 -28.47 8.39
CA LYS A 180 19.63 -27.36 8.68
C LYS A 180 18.40 -27.36 7.77
N LEU A 181 18.45 -28.01 6.62
CA LEU A 181 17.35 -28.05 5.64
C LEU A 181 15.99 -28.50 6.22
N PRO A 182 15.88 -29.56 7.06
CA PRO A 182 14.58 -30.00 7.57
C PRO A 182 13.91 -28.93 8.45
N MET A 183 14.69 -28.29 9.33
CA MET A 183 14.19 -27.21 10.19
C MET A 183 13.78 -25.99 9.37
N ARG A 184 14.55 -25.65 8.32
CA ARG A 184 14.19 -24.54 7.42
C ARG A 184 12.90 -24.82 6.66
N LEU A 185 12.71 -26.04 6.18
CA LEU A 185 11.49 -26.45 5.49
C LEU A 185 10.29 -26.45 6.45
N ASP A 186 10.44 -26.96 7.68
CA ASP A 186 9.38 -26.91 8.70
C ASP A 186 8.94 -25.48 9.00
N ASN A 187 9.89 -24.56 9.26
CA ASN A 187 9.60 -23.15 9.49
C ASN A 187 8.91 -22.49 8.27
N VAL A 188 9.36 -22.80 7.05
CA VAL A 188 8.75 -22.23 5.82
C VAL A 188 7.32 -22.74 5.63
N THR A 189 7.05 -24.03 5.90
CA THR A 189 5.69 -24.57 5.84
C THR A 189 4.79 -23.99 6.93
N GLU A 190 5.33 -23.75 8.12
CA GLU A 190 4.61 -23.09 9.22
C GLU A 190 4.27 -21.63 8.90
N ASP A 191 5.24 -20.86 8.37
CA ASP A 191 5.03 -19.49 7.95
C ASP A 191 3.98 -19.40 6.83
N ALA A 192 4.02 -20.33 5.86
CA ALA A 192 3.02 -20.42 4.79
C ALA A 192 1.63 -20.72 5.35
N SER A 193 1.53 -21.62 6.33
CA SER A 193 0.25 -21.95 6.98
C SER A 193 -0.35 -20.74 7.70
N HIS A 194 0.46 -20.06 8.53
CA HIS A 194 0.01 -18.86 9.23
C HIS A 194 -0.38 -17.73 8.27
N TYR A 195 0.32 -17.58 7.15
CA TYR A 195 -0.03 -16.59 6.13
C TYR A 195 -1.42 -16.86 5.54
N LEU A 196 -1.74 -18.11 5.19
CA LEU A 196 -3.06 -18.48 4.67
C LEU A 196 -4.17 -18.36 5.72
N GLU A 197 -3.91 -18.78 6.95
CA GLU A 197 -4.84 -18.66 8.08
C GLU A 197 -5.20 -17.18 8.33
N HIS A 198 -4.18 -16.31 8.44
CA HIS A 198 -4.40 -14.88 8.62
C HIS A 198 -5.11 -14.23 7.43
N THR A 199 -4.83 -14.68 6.21
CA THR A 199 -5.54 -14.22 5.01
C THR A 199 -7.03 -14.57 5.11
N GLY A 200 -7.37 -15.80 5.52
CA GLY A 200 -8.76 -16.21 5.73
C GLY A 200 -9.48 -15.37 6.78
N LEU A 201 -8.82 -15.07 7.91
CA LEU A 201 -9.36 -14.19 8.96
C LEU A 201 -9.58 -12.76 8.47
N GLN A 202 -8.68 -12.22 7.66
CA GLN A 202 -8.83 -10.88 7.08
C GLN A 202 -10.01 -10.82 6.10
N ILE A 203 -10.20 -11.86 5.27
CA ILE A 203 -11.36 -11.95 4.37
C ILE A 203 -12.65 -11.95 5.19
N ASN A 204 -12.73 -12.74 6.26
CA ASN A 204 -13.89 -12.73 7.15
C ASN A 204 -14.15 -11.35 7.76
N SER A 205 -13.10 -10.68 8.22
CA SER A 205 -13.20 -9.34 8.80
C SER A 205 -13.72 -8.31 7.80
N VAL A 206 -13.21 -8.31 6.56
CA VAL A 206 -13.62 -7.35 5.53
C VAL A 206 -15.03 -7.65 5.00
N PHE A 207 -15.34 -8.91 4.70
CA PHE A 207 -16.60 -9.29 4.06
C PHE A 207 -17.77 -9.46 5.02
N VAL A 208 -17.52 -9.82 6.29
CA VAL A 208 -18.59 -10.04 7.26
C VAL A 208 -18.62 -8.91 8.29
N THR A 209 -17.53 -8.68 9.02
CA THR A 209 -17.52 -7.70 10.12
C THR A 209 -17.69 -6.27 9.60
N ASN A 210 -16.85 -5.83 8.66
CA ASN A 210 -16.93 -4.47 8.11
C ASN A 210 -18.21 -4.25 7.30
N TYR A 211 -18.70 -5.29 6.60
CA TYR A 211 -19.98 -5.20 5.90
C TYR A 211 -21.15 -5.03 6.88
N ASN A 212 -21.16 -5.75 8.00
CA ASN A 212 -22.18 -5.59 9.03
C ASN A 212 -22.18 -4.16 9.62
N GLU A 213 -21.00 -3.55 9.80
CA GLU A 213 -20.92 -2.14 10.21
C GLU A 213 -21.42 -1.19 9.13
N LEU A 214 -21.08 -1.44 7.85
CA LEU A 214 -21.62 -0.70 6.72
C LEU A 214 -23.15 -0.80 6.63
N GLU A 215 -23.71 -2.00 6.80
CA GLU A 215 -25.16 -2.23 6.81
C GLU A 215 -25.84 -1.41 7.91
N LYS A 216 -25.29 -1.37 9.13
CA LYS A 216 -25.83 -0.57 10.23
C LYS A 216 -25.86 0.92 9.89
N VAL A 217 -24.73 1.46 9.40
CA VAL A 217 -24.63 2.88 9.03
C VAL A 217 -25.58 3.20 7.88
N LEU A 218 -25.68 2.34 6.88
CA LEU A 218 -26.58 2.53 5.75
C LEU A 218 -28.06 2.47 6.19
N ASN A 219 -28.40 1.58 7.11
CA ASN A 219 -29.74 1.50 7.69
C ASN A 219 -30.12 2.77 8.47
N GLU A 220 -29.16 3.37 9.17
CA GLU A 220 -29.33 4.64 9.89
C GLU A 220 -29.53 5.81 8.93
N ILE A 221 -28.74 5.86 7.84
CA ILE A 221 -28.93 6.85 6.76
C ILE A 221 -30.32 6.68 6.11
N ILE A 222 -30.77 5.44 5.88
CA ILE A 222 -32.11 5.15 5.35
C ILE A 222 -33.20 5.61 6.31
N ASP A 223 -33.01 5.50 7.63
CA ASP A 223 -33.94 6.04 8.62
C ASP A 223 -34.03 7.56 8.52
N GLN A 224 -32.88 8.23 8.44
CA GLN A 224 -32.77 9.69 8.38
C GLN A 224 -33.07 10.28 6.99
N SER A 225 -33.23 9.45 5.95
CA SER A 225 -33.46 9.87 4.57
C SER A 225 -34.59 10.91 4.40
N GLY A 226 -35.68 10.78 5.16
CA GLY A 226 -36.78 11.75 5.15
C GLY A 226 -36.37 13.13 5.66
N VAL A 227 -35.57 13.19 6.73
CA VAL A 227 -35.04 14.45 7.28
C VAL A 227 -34.02 15.06 6.33
N ILE A 228 -33.14 14.25 5.76
CA ILE A 228 -32.12 14.67 4.80
C ILE A 228 -32.79 15.28 3.56
N LEU A 229 -33.76 14.58 2.96
CA LEU A 229 -34.50 15.08 1.80
C LEU A 229 -35.30 16.35 2.13
N LYS A 230 -35.91 16.42 3.32
CA LYS A 230 -36.62 17.62 3.77
C LYS A 230 -35.70 18.84 3.90
N LYS A 231 -34.48 18.64 4.43
CA LYS A 231 -33.47 19.70 4.55
C LYS A 231 -32.99 20.17 3.17
N SER A 232 -32.64 19.24 2.28
CA SER A 232 -32.24 19.58 0.91
C SER A 232 -33.37 20.26 0.14
N LEU A 233 -34.61 19.83 0.33
CA LEU A 233 -35.77 20.49 -0.28
C LEU A 233 -35.94 21.90 0.26
N ALA A 234 -35.87 22.10 1.57
CA ALA A 234 -35.99 23.42 2.20
C ALA A 234 -34.91 24.42 1.72
N GLU A 235 -33.70 23.92 1.48
CA GLU A 235 -32.58 24.71 0.93
C GLU A 235 -32.83 25.09 -0.53
N VAL A 236 -33.29 24.15 -1.36
CA VAL A 236 -33.62 24.40 -2.77
C VAL A 236 -34.84 25.30 -2.93
N THR A 237 -35.88 25.14 -2.11
CA THR A 237 -37.13 25.91 -2.20
C THR A 237 -37.09 27.21 -1.42
N GLN A 238 -35.99 27.54 -0.73
CA GLN A 238 -35.91 28.63 0.24
C GLN A 238 -37.15 28.69 1.14
N ALA A 239 -37.50 27.57 1.75
CA ALA A 239 -38.72 27.44 2.56
C ALA A 239 -38.84 28.53 3.66
N VAL A 240 -37.71 28.99 4.18
CA VAL A 240 -37.61 30.11 5.13
C VAL A 240 -38.25 31.39 4.59
N ALA A 241 -38.10 31.68 3.29
CA ALA A 241 -38.69 32.87 2.68
C ALA A 241 -40.23 32.81 2.65
N ILE A 242 -40.83 31.61 2.47
CA ILE A 242 -42.29 31.44 2.50
C ILE A 242 -42.83 31.71 3.91
N ASP A 243 -42.14 31.25 4.95
CA ASP A 243 -42.53 31.47 6.34
C ASP A 243 -42.42 32.97 6.71
N ASP A 244 -41.35 33.64 6.29
CA ASP A 244 -41.16 35.09 6.48
C ASP A 244 -42.24 35.91 5.77
N ILE A 245 -42.51 35.60 4.49
CA ILE A 245 -43.58 36.25 3.70
C ILE A 245 -44.94 36.02 4.37
N THR A 246 -45.21 34.81 4.86
CA THR A 246 -46.45 34.49 5.58
C THR A 246 -46.61 35.36 6.82
N SER A 247 -45.54 35.56 7.59
CA SER A 247 -45.53 36.43 8.77
C SER A 247 -45.82 37.91 8.44
N ILE A 248 -45.16 38.43 7.40
CA ILE A 248 -45.35 39.82 6.92
C ILE A 248 -46.80 40.03 6.48
N VAL A 249 -47.32 39.12 5.66
CA VAL A 249 -48.67 39.22 5.09
C VAL A 249 -49.76 39.03 6.15
N ASN A 250 -49.53 38.21 7.18
CA ASN A 250 -50.44 38.09 8.33
C ASN A 250 -50.52 39.40 9.14
N SER A 251 -49.39 40.11 9.28
CA SER A 251 -49.30 41.37 10.03
C SER A 251 -49.96 42.55 9.29
N LEU A 252 -50.16 42.44 7.97
CA LEU A 252 -50.72 43.49 7.13
C LEU A 252 -52.14 43.93 7.57
N GLY A 253 -52.93 43.01 8.12
CA GLY A 253 -54.26 43.31 8.68
C GLY A 253 -54.18 44.26 9.88
N ASP A 254 -53.21 44.07 10.75
CA ASP A 254 -52.96 44.94 11.90
C ASP A 254 -52.42 46.30 11.46
N VAL A 255 -51.52 46.32 10.47
CA VAL A 255 -50.99 47.57 9.89
C VAL A 255 -52.13 48.42 9.31
N LYS A 256 -53.08 47.83 8.56
CA LYS A 256 -54.28 48.55 8.07
C LYS A 256 -55.07 49.18 9.20
N LYS A 257 -55.24 48.46 10.30
CA LYS A 257 -55.98 48.96 11.48
C LYS A 257 -55.24 50.13 12.12
N TYR A 258 -53.95 49.99 12.39
CA TYR A 258 -53.15 51.04 13.02
C TYR A 258 -53.06 52.31 12.16
N LEU A 259 -52.86 52.17 10.84
CA LEU A 259 -52.86 53.33 9.93
C LEU A 259 -54.21 54.05 9.92
N ARG A 260 -55.32 53.31 9.99
CA ARG A 260 -56.66 53.91 10.11
C ARG A 260 -56.83 54.66 11.43
N ASP A 261 -56.36 54.07 12.53
CA ASP A 261 -56.44 54.71 13.85
C ASP A 261 -55.59 55.99 13.88
N ILE A 262 -54.37 55.96 13.33
CA ILE A 262 -53.51 57.14 13.14
C ILE A 262 -54.24 58.19 12.31
N LYS A 263 -54.91 57.81 11.20
CA LYS A 263 -55.66 58.76 10.37
C LYS A 263 -56.73 59.49 11.15
N VAL A 264 -57.54 58.74 11.90
CA VAL A 264 -58.63 59.30 12.71
C VAL A 264 -58.07 60.22 13.80
N GLN A 265 -56.98 59.82 14.46
CA GLN A 265 -56.36 60.62 15.52
C GLN A 265 -55.69 61.90 14.98
N VAL A 266 -54.96 61.82 13.86
CA VAL A 266 -54.34 62.99 13.22
C VAL A 266 -55.41 63.97 12.76
N GLN A 267 -56.51 63.48 12.18
CA GLN A 267 -57.64 64.33 11.81
C GLN A 267 -58.27 65.00 13.04
N PHE A 268 -58.49 64.25 14.11
CA PHE A 268 -59.01 64.76 15.37
C PHE A 268 -58.11 65.86 15.95
N ILE A 269 -56.79 65.65 15.99
CA ILE A 269 -55.81 66.63 16.47
C ILE A 269 -55.85 67.88 15.58
N LYS A 270 -55.84 67.73 14.25
CA LYS A 270 -55.88 68.85 13.30
C LYS A 270 -57.12 69.72 13.49
N ASP A 271 -58.28 69.11 13.68
CA ASP A 271 -59.54 69.83 13.91
C ASP A 271 -59.51 70.62 15.22
N HIS A 272 -58.99 70.03 16.31
CA HIS A 272 -58.90 70.68 17.62
C HIS A 272 -57.83 71.77 17.66
N ILE A 273 -56.71 71.59 16.97
CA ILE A 273 -55.67 72.61 16.81
C ILE A 273 -56.22 73.79 16.00
N GLY A 274 -56.99 73.52 14.94
CA GLY A 274 -57.69 74.58 14.19
C GLY A 274 -58.62 75.40 15.08
N GLN A 275 -59.43 74.74 15.93
CA GLN A 275 -60.29 75.43 16.90
C GLN A 275 -59.49 76.24 17.93
N LEU A 276 -58.41 75.67 18.45
CA LEU A 276 -57.53 76.34 19.42
C LEU A 276 -56.85 77.56 18.79
N SER A 277 -56.34 77.45 17.56
CA SER A 277 -55.71 78.55 16.82
C SER A 277 -56.68 79.71 16.62
N LEU A 278 -57.90 79.43 16.13
CA LEU A 278 -58.95 80.44 15.99
C LEU A 278 -59.32 81.09 17.35
N GLY A 279 -59.41 80.27 18.40
CA GLY A 279 -59.69 80.74 19.76
C GLY A 279 -58.59 81.63 20.34
N LEU A 280 -57.32 81.27 20.09
CA LEU A 280 -56.14 82.02 20.48
C LEU A 280 -56.04 83.34 19.72
N GLU A 281 -56.21 83.35 18.41
CA GLU A 281 -56.24 84.57 17.60
C GLU A 281 -57.34 85.53 18.05
N GLY A 282 -58.56 85.01 18.28
CA GLY A 282 -59.67 85.82 18.79
C GLY A 282 -59.40 86.39 20.18
N THR A 283 -58.73 85.62 21.05
CA THR A 283 -58.37 86.07 22.40
C THR A 283 -57.22 87.06 22.37
N LYS A 284 -56.22 86.85 21.51
CA LYS A 284 -55.12 87.77 21.22
C LYS A 284 -55.65 89.14 20.78
N ALA A 285 -56.58 89.17 19.82
CA ALA A 285 -57.20 90.41 19.36
C ALA A 285 -57.93 91.16 20.49
N ARG A 286 -58.76 90.46 21.27
CA ARG A 286 -59.49 91.04 22.41
C ARG A 286 -58.57 91.52 23.52
N LEU A 287 -57.53 90.76 23.85
CA LEU A 287 -56.60 91.08 24.92
C LEU A 287 -55.73 92.28 24.56
N LEU A 288 -55.23 92.36 23.31
CA LEU A 288 -54.51 93.53 22.82
C LEU A 288 -55.39 94.78 22.84
N GLN A 289 -56.67 94.66 22.49
CA GLN A 289 -57.62 95.76 22.59
C GLN A 289 -57.84 96.21 24.05
N ALA A 290 -58.03 95.26 24.98
CA ALA A 290 -58.23 95.56 26.39
C ALA A 290 -56.98 96.18 27.05
N LEU A 291 -55.79 95.67 26.73
CA LEU A 291 -54.52 96.19 27.27
C LEU A 291 -54.21 97.61 26.75
N LYS A 292 -54.58 97.93 25.50
CA LYS A 292 -54.51 99.32 24.99
C LYS A 292 -55.37 100.28 25.83
N GLN A 293 -56.46 99.82 26.42
CA GLN A 293 -57.29 100.66 27.30
C GLN A 293 -56.72 100.77 28.73
N CYS A 294 -55.78 99.90 29.12
CA CYS A 294 -55.20 99.80 30.47
C CYS A 294 -53.82 100.50 30.60
N LEU A 295 -53.39 101.25 29.58
CA LEU A 295 -52.03 101.84 29.51
C LEU A 295 -51.67 102.78 30.67
N SER A 296 -52.65 103.32 31.40
CA SER A 296 -52.44 104.21 32.54
C SER A 296 -52.11 103.50 33.87
N ILE A 297 -52.19 102.16 33.94
CA ILE A 297 -51.99 101.36 35.16
C ILE A 297 -50.67 100.56 35.08
N ASP A 298 -49.77 100.76 36.05
CA ASP A 298 -48.44 100.11 36.12
C ASP A 298 -48.48 98.56 36.08
N SER A 299 -49.55 97.97 36.65
CA SER A 299 -49.75 96.51 36.64
C SER A 299 -50.00 95.94 35.24
N CYS A 300 -50.57 96.71 34.31
CA CYS A 300 -50.76 96.29 32.92
C CYS A 300 -49.45 96.42 32.11
N GLY A 301 -48.63 97.43 32.37
CA GLY A 301 -47.28 97.57 31.78
C GLY A 301 -46.38 96.39 32.12
N LYS A 302 -46.27 96.04 33.41
CA LYS A 302 -45.50 94.88 33.89
C LYS A 302 -45.94 93.54 33.28
N PHE A 303 -47.22 93.41 32.93
CA PHE A 303 -47.73 92.21 32.25
C PHE A 303 -47.29 92.16 30.78
N MET A 304 -47.34 93.29 30.06
CA MET A 304 -46.85 93.39 28.68
C MET A 304 -45.33 93.21 28.57
N ASP A 305 -44.57 93.60 29.60
CA ASP A 305 -43.13 93.34 29.64
C ASP A 305 -42.79 91.86 29.90
N SER A 306 -43.69 91.13 30.57
CA SER A 306 -43.48 89.72 30.94
C SER A 306 -43.94 88.73 29.86
N PHE A 307 -44.82 89.15 28.94
CA PHE A 307 -45.40 88.29 27.90
C PHE A 307 -45.54 89.05 26.59
N ASN A 308 -44.97 88.49 25.52
CA ASN A 308 -45.21 88.97 24.16
C ASN A 308 -46.45 88.29 23.60
N ILE A 309 -47.61 88.90 23.81
CA ILE A 309 -48.93 88.38 23.39
C ILE A 309 -48.98 88.01 21.91
N GLU A 310 -48.14 88.65 21.07
CA GLU A 310 -48.10 88.39 19.64
C GLU A 310 -47.47 87.04 19.29
N SER A 311 -46.41 86.63 19.98
CA SER A 311 -45.77 85.32 19.84
C SER A 311 -46.39 84.27 20.76
N ASP A 312 -46.67 84.65 22.01
CA ASP A 312 -46.95 83.69 23.09
C ASP A 312 -48.35 83.05 22.95
N LEU A 313 -49.32 83.76 22.36
CA LEU A 313 -50.66 83.24 22.06
C LEU A 313 -50.72 82.73 20.61
N SER A 314 -49.87 81.76 20.29
CA SER A 314 -49.87 81.05 19.02
C SER A 314 -49.67 79.54 19.22
N VAL A 315 -50.11 78.77 18.23
CA VAL A 315 -49.81 77.34 18.13
C VAL A 315 -48.37 77.17 17.61
N VAL A 316 -47.68 76.12 18.04
CA VAL A 316 -46.32 75.82 17.54
C VAL A 316 -46.38 75.46 16.04
N SER A 317 -45.50 76.05 15.23
CA SER A 317 -45.47 75.93 13.76
C SER A 317 -45.31 74.49 13.24
N GLN A 318 -44.79 73.58 14.06
CA GLN A 318 -44.70 72.15 13.74
C GLN A 318 -46.09 71.54 13.44
N PHE A 319 -47.13 72.00 14.12
CA PHE A 319 -48.50 71.54 13.90
C PHE A 319 -49.19 72.23 12.71
N GLU A 320 -48.66 73.35 12.20
CA GLU A 320 -49.17 74.01 10.99
C GLU A 320 -48.69 73.31 9.72
N SER A 321 -47.52 72.67 9.77
CA SER A 321 -46.91 71.93 8.66
C SER A 321 -47.50 70.54 8.40
N LEU A 322 -48.66 70.21 9.01
CA LEU A 322 -49.40 68.95 8.84
C LEU A 322 -50.02 68.81 7.42
N ASN A 323 -49.13 68.64 6.44
CA ASN A 323 -49.30 67.86 5.22
C ASN A 323 -48.92 66.40 5.58
N THR A 324 -49.68 65.33 5.30
CA THR A 324 -50.92 65.14 4.54
C THR A 324 -51.76 63.98 5.13
N PRO A 325 -53.10 64.07 5.13
CA PRO A 325 -53.98 62.91 5.14
C PRO A 325 -53.87 62.07 3.84
N ALA A 326 -53.32 62.65 2.78
CA ALA A 326 -53.22 62.06 1.44
C ALA A 326 -52.21 60.91 1.35
N GLU A 327 -51.03 61.02 1.98
CA GLU A 327 -50.04 59.93 2.02
C GLU A 327 -50.59 58.71 2.77
N LEU A 328 -51.27 58.96 3.88
CA LEU A 328 -51.93 57.92 4.67
C LEU A 328 -53.11 57.30 3.91
N ASP A 329 -53.80 58.06 3.06
CA ASP A 329 -54.86 57.57 2.18
C ASP A 329 -54.32 56.67 1.05
N ILE A 330 -53.17 57.02 0.47
CA ILE A 330 -52.50 56.20 -0.54
C ILE A 330 -52.06 54.87 0.09
N ALA A 331 -51.36 54.91 1.22
CA ALA A 331 -50.91 53.72 1.94
C ALA A 331 -52.08 52.82 2.39
N LEU A 332 -53.17 53.42 2.91
CA LEU A 332 -54.36 52.66 3.30
C LEU A 332 -55.05 52.00 2.10
N LYS A 333 -55.10 52.70 0.96
CA LYS A 333 -55.70 52.18 -0.28
C LYS A 333 -54.88 51.03 -0.87
N ASP A 334 -53.55 51.14 -0.87
CA ASP A 334 -52.67 50.08 -1.38
C ASP A 334 -52.80 48.80 -0.54
N ILE A 335 -52.79 48.92 0.80
CA ILE A 335 -53.01 47.79 1.70
C ILE A 335 -54.42 47.21 1.55
N GLU A 336 -55.43 48.06 1.35
CA GLU A 336 -56.80 47.62 1.15
C GLU A 336 -56.97 46.81 -0.13
N ILE A 337 -56.32 47.20 -1.22
CA ILE A 337 -56.32 46.41 -2.46
C ILE A 337 -55.66 45.05 -2.22
N LEU A 338 -54.51 45.01 -1.56
CA LEU A 338 -53.77 43.78 -1.29
C LEU A 338 -54.53 42.80 -0.38
N LEU A 339 -55.21 43.32 0.66
CA LEU A 339 -56.04 42.50 1.55
C LEU A 339 -57.34 42.05 0.89
N ASN A 340 -57.94 42.86 0.01
CA ASN A 340 -59.12 42.46 -0.77
C ASN A 340 -58.79 41.41 -1.84
N ASP A 341 -57.54 41.41 -2.33
CA ASP A 341 -57.02 40.39 -3.25
C ASP A 341 -56.62 39.09 -2.52
N ASP A 342 -56.94 38.94 -1.22
CA ASP A 342 -56.72 37.74 -0.41
C ASP A 342 -55.26 37.22 -0.43
N ILE A 343 -54.28 38.14 -0.49
CA ILE A 343 -52.84 37.82 -0.50
C ILE A 343 -52.45 36.87 0.66
N GLN A 344 -53.10 37.01 1.82
CA GLN A 344 -52.96 36.10 2.98
C GLN A 344 -53.32 34.65 2.64
N GLN A 345 -54.43 34.44 1.95
CA GLN A 345 -54.86 33.09 1.58
C GLN A 345 -53.95 32.50 0.50
N LYS A 346 -53.50 33.32 -0.47
CA LYS A 346 -52.62 32.87 -1.56
C LYS A 346 -51.26 32.40 -1.05
N VAL A 347 -50.62 33.17 -0.15
CA VAL A 347 -49.33 32.79 0.46
C VAL A 347 -49.49 31.56 1.36
N ARG A 348 -50.56 31.50 2.16
CA ARG A 348 -50.85 30.35 3.03
C ARG A 348 -51.16 29.07 2.25
N LEU A 349 -51.71 29.18 1.05
CA LEU A 349 -51.90 28.06 0.13
C LEU A 349 -50.55 27.48 -0.30
N GLY A 350 -49.59 28.35 -0.65
CA GLY A 350 -48.20 27.97 -0.97
C GLY A 350 -47.51 27.24 0.17
N GLN A 351 -47.62 27.76 1.39
CA GLN A 351 -47.08 27.12 2.60
C GLN A 351 -47.68 25.72 2.84
N LYS A 352 -49.01 25.59 2.72
CA LYS A 352 -49.70 24.29 2.85
C LYS A 352 -49.29 23.30 1.76
N GLN A 353 -49.05 23.75 0.54
CA GLN A 353 -48.55 22.89 -0.54
C GLN A 353 -47.14 22.37 -0.21
N LEU A 354 -46.26 23.23 0.30
CA LEU A 354 -44.92 22.85 0.75
C LEU A 354 -44.94 21.82 1.89
N ASP A 355 -45.80 22.02 2.90
CA ASP A 355 -45.97 21.08 4.00
C ASP A 355 -46.55 19.73 3.57
N SER A 356 -47.52 19.75 2.65
CA SER A 356 -48.10 18.55 2.04
C SER A 356 -47.05 17.70 1.33
N ILE A 357 -46.11 18.34 0.61
CA ILE A 357 -45.01 17.64 -0.07
C ILE A 357 -44.07 16.99 0.94
N ASN A 358 -43.71 17.71 2.01
CA ASN A 358 -42.86 17.18 3.07
C ASN A 358 -43.46 15.90 3.68
N LEU A 359 -44.78 15.88 3.90
CA LEU A 359 -45.51 14.71 4.40
C LEU A 359 -45.59 13.59 3.35
N SER A 360 -45.80 13.93 2.08
CA SER A 360 -45.86 12.98 0.97
C SER A 360 -44.52 12.28 0.72
N ILE A 361 -43.41 13.01 0.86
CA ILE A 361 -42.05 12.46 0.77
C ILE A 361 -41.82 11.45 1.90
N ASP A 362 -42.15 11.80 3.15
CA ASP A 362 -41.99 10.90 4.30
C ASP A 362 -42.86 9.63 4.14
N ALA A 363 -44.10 9.78 3.67
CA ALA A 363 -45.00 8.66 3.41
C ALA A 363 -44.52 7.77 2.25
N SER A 364 -44.02 8.35 1.16
CA SER A 364 -43.49 7.62 0.01
C SER A 364 -42.22 6.86 0.37
N LEU A 365 -41.34 7.45 1.19
CA LEU A 365 -40.13 6.79 1.65
C LEU A 365 -40.42 5.63 2.60
N LYS A 366 -41.40 5.77 3.52
CA LYS A 366 -41.78 4.71 4.47
C LYS A 366 -42.08 3.37 3.80
N GLY A 367 -42.70 3.38 2.62
CA GLY A 367 -42.99 2.16 1.85
C GLY A 367 -41.76 1.48 1.25
N HIS A 368 -40.71 2.25 0.92
CA HIS A 368 -39.53 1.77 0.20
C HIS A 368 -38.36 1.45 1.13
N LYS A 369 -38.27 2.06 2.32
CA LYS A 369 -37.22 1.76 3.32
C LYS A 369 -37.05 0.25 3.54
N PRO A 370 -38.10 -0.56 3.79
CA PRO A 370 -37.94 -1.99 4.06
C PRO A 370 -37.37 -2.77 2.87
N GLN A 371 -37.74 -2.39 1.63
CA GLN A 371 -37.24 -3.04 0.42
C GLN A 371 -35.74 -2.79 0.23
N ILE A 372 -35.29 -1.54 0.40
CA ILE A 372 -33.86 -1.18 0.29
C ILE A 372 -33.04 -1.93 1.36
N ARG A 373 -33.55 -1.99 2.60
CA ARG A 373 -32.91 -2.77 3.68
C ARG A 373 -32.81 -4.25 3.36
N ALA A 374 -33.87 -4.82 2.79
CA ALA A 374 -33.88 -6.23 2.43
C ALA A 374 -32.82 -6.54 1.37
N GLU A 375 -32.65 -5.68 0.36
CA GLU A 375 -31.62 -5.89 -0.67
C GLU A 375 -30.19 -5.68 -0.13
N ILE A 376 -29.96 -4.70 0.75
CA ILE A 376 -28.66 -4.54 1.44
C ILE A 376 -28.34 -5.78 2.27
N ARG A 377 -29.29 -6.24 3.08
CA ARG A 377 -29.11 -7.45 3.89
C ARG A 377 -28.85 -8.69 3.03
N ARG A 378 -29.54 -8.81 1.89
CA ARG A 378 -29.35 -9.90 0.94
C ARG A 378 -27.96 -9.89 0.31
N MET A 379 -27.45 -8.70 -0.02
CA MET A 379 -26.06 -8.53 -0.46
C MET A 379 -25.07 -8.98 0.62
N GLY A 380 -25.29 -8.60 1.88
CA GLY A 380 -24.48 -9.07 3.01
C GLY A 380 -24.45 -10.58 3.16
N GLN A 381 -25.61 -11.23 3.08
CA GLN A 381 -25.72 -12.69 3.15
C GLN A 381 -24.98 -13.41 2.01
N MET A 382 -25.07 -12.89 0.78
CA MET A 382 -24.32 -13.45 -0.35
C MET A 382 -22.82 -13.29 -0.16
N ILE A 383 -22.37 -12.12 0.29
CA ILE A 383 -20.95 -11.84 0.56
C ILE A 383 -20.43 -12.74 1.69
N GLU A 384 -21.22 -12.96 2.73
CA GLU A 384 -20.91 -13.89 3.82
C GLU A 384 -20.77 -15.34 3.32
N GLU A 385 -21.72 -15.82 2.51
CA GLU A 385 -21.65 -17.15 1.89
C GLU A 385 -20.37 -17.31 1.05
N LYS A 386 -20.02 -16.31 0.24
CA LYS A 386 -18.81 -16.33 -0.58
C LYS A 386 -17.52 -16.17 0.22
N SER A 387 -17.55 -15.44 1.33
CA SER A 387 -16.45 -15.40 2.29
C SER A 387 -16.14 -16.79 2.87
N VAL A 388 -17.19 -17.57 3.18
CA VAL A 388 -17.04 -18.96 3.66
C VAL A 388 -16.45 -19.87 2.59
N GLU A 389 -16.87 -19.74 1.33
CA GLU A 389 -16.29 -20.51 0.21
C GLU A 389 -14.79 -20.21 0.03
N ILE A 390 -14.39 -18.94 0.07
CA ILE A 390 -12.98 -18.54 -0.06
C ILE A 390 -12.16 -19.05 1.14
N GLN A 391 -12.68 -18.92 2.36
CA GLN A 391 -12.04 -19.48 3.56
C GLN A 391 -11.91 -21.00 3.47
N GLY A 392 -12.91 -21.69 2.91
CA GLY A 392 -12.86 -23.11 2.62
C GLY A 392 -11.68 -23.46 1.72
N ALA A 393 -11.53 -22.76 0.59
CA ALA A 393 -10.41 -22.96 -0.34
C ALA A 393 -9.04 -22.71 0.33
N LEU A 394 -8.91 -21.64 1.14
CA LEU A 394 -7.67 -21.34 1.87
C LEU A 394 -7.33 -22.40 2.93
N ASN A 395 -8.31 -22.80 3.73
CA ASN A 395 -8.14 -23.85 4.74
C ASN A 395 -7.74 -25.18 4.12
N GLU A 396 -8.20 -25.43 2.90
CA GLU A 396 -7.91 -26.67 2.20
C GLU A 396 -6.48 -26.72 1.66
N VAL A 397 -5.99 -25.62 1.07
CA VAL A 397 -4.55 -25.46 0.78
C VAL A 397 -3.74 -25.64 2.06
N ASN A 398 -4.22 -25.07 3.17
CA ASN A 398 -3.53 -25.16 4.45
C ASN A 398 -3.40 -26.60 4.96
N ARG A 399 -4.46 -27.41 4.82
CA ARG A 399 -4.42 -28.85 5.16
C ARG A 399 -3.40 -29.61 4.32
N GLY A 400 -3.26 -29.28 3.04
CA GLY A 400 -2.23 -29.83 2.17
C GLY A 400 -0.82 -29.52 2.68
N ILE A 401 -0.56 -28.25 3.04
CA ILE A 401 0.72 -27.81 3.62
C ILE A 401 0.99 -28.54 4.93
N ASP A 402 0.00 -28.65 5.81
CA ASP A 402 0.13 -29.37 7.09
C ASP A 402 0.40 -30.86 6.89
N SER A 403 -0.15 -31.48 5.84
CA SER A 403 0.13 -32.88 5.51
C SER A 403 1.59 -33.05 5.10
N VAL A 404 2.08 -32.20 4.20
CA VAL A 404 3.50 -32.18 3.80
C VAL A 404 4.39 -31.95 5.02
N ARG A 405 4.03 -31.02 5.91
CA ARG A 405 4.76 -30.74 7.16
C ARG A 405 4.83 -31.97 8.08
N ARG A 406 3.74 -32.73 8.24
CA ARG A 406 3.72 -33.95 9.07
C ARG A 406 4.56 -35.08 8.49
N ASP A 407 4.61 -35.20 7.16
CA ASP A 407 5.36 -36.25 6.47
C ASP A 407 6.83 -35.87 6.19
N LEU A 408 7.15 -34.58 6.27
CA LEU A 408 8.48 -34.02 6.09
C LEU A 408 9.55 -34.70 6.95
N PRO A 409 9.35 -34.95 8.27
CA PRO A 409 10.33 -35.63 9.09
C PRO A 409 10.55 -37.06 8.59
N SER A 410 9.52 -37.76 8.15
CA SER A 410 9.62 -39.16 7.68
C SER A 410 10.43 -39.27 6.39
N TYR A 411 10.13 -38.42 5.40
CA TYR A 411 10.83 -38.40 4.11
C TYR A 411 12.27 -37.88 4.21
N VAL A 412 12.48 -36.80 4.98
CA VAL A 412 13.77 -36.12 5.04
C VAL A 412 14.70 -36.77 6.06
N SER A 413 14.21 -37.24 7.22
CA SER A 413 15.08 -37.79 8.25
C SER A 413 15.63 -39.18 7.92
N PHE A 414 14.86 -40.06 7.27
CA PHE A 414 15.31 -41.40 6.91
C PHE A 414 16.31 -41.37 5.74
N THR A 415 16.03 -40.58 4.71
CA THR A 415 16.83 -40.58 3.48
C THR A 415 18.01 -39.61 3.55
N MET A 416 17.81 -38.37 3.99
CA MET A 416 18.86 -37.32 3.91
C MET A 416 19.82 -37.33 5.10
N ARG A 417 19.40 -37.75 6.30
CA ARG A 417 20.28 -37.76 7.48
C ARG A 417 21.35 -38.86 7.37
N ASP A 418 20.97 -40.05 6.93
CA ASP A 418 21.90 -41.18 6.81
C ASP A 418 22.75 -41.09 5.53
N ILE A 419 22.15 -40.73 4.39
CA ILE A 419 22.92 -40.52 3.14
C ILE A 419 23.83 -39.30 3.27
N GLY A 420 23.34 -38.20 3.84
CA GLY A 420 24.12 -36.96 4.03
C GLY A 420 25.30 -37.15 4.99
N LYS A 421 25.14 -37.99 6.02
CA LYS A 421 26.23 -38.39 6.93
C LYS A 421 27.29 -39.21 6.18
N ASN A 422 26.88 -40.20 5.41
CA ASN A 422 27.80 -41.04 4.63
C ASN A 422 28.57 -40.23 3.58
N LEU A 423 27.90 -39.33 2.85
CA LEU A 423 28.53 -38.44 1.87
C LEU A 423 29.56 -37.50 2.51
N TYR A 424 29.27 -36.99 3.72
CA TYR A 424 30.22 -36.17 4.47
C TYR A 424 31.50 -36.92 4.83
N TYR A 425 31.38 -38.17 5.31
CA TYR A 425 32.55 -39.01 5.63
C TYR A 425 33.34 -39.41 4.39
N ILE A 426 32.69 -39.68 3.26
CA ILE A 426 33.38 -39.92 1.98
C ILE A 426 34.17 -38.67 1.57
N GLY A 427 33.57 -37.49 1.58
CA GLY A 427 34.25 -36.23 1.26
C GLY A 427 35.39 -35.90 2.24
N LEU A 428 35.22 -36.22 3.52
CA LEU A 428 36.25 -36.05 4.54
C LEU A 428 37.43 -37.01 4.31
N GLY A 429 37.16 -38.29 4.07
CA GLY A 429 38.19 -39.30 3.81
C GLY A 429 39.01 -38.97 2.56
N MET A 430 38.34 -38.53 1.49
CA MET A 430 38.97 -38.05 0.26
C MET A 430 39.90 -36.86 0.53
N SER A 431 39.41 -35.84 1.25
CA SER A 431 40.20 -34.64 1.58
C SER A 431 41.41 -34.99 2.46
N CYS A 432 41.25 -35.90 3.42
CA CYS A 432 42.35 -36.39 4.26
C CYS A 432 43.40 -37.16 3.45
N LEU A 433 42.97 -37.99 2.50
CA LEU A 433 43.89 -38.76 1.65
C LEU A 433 44.76 -37.84 0.78
N VAL A 434 44.14 -36.84 0.16
CA VAL A 434 44.84 -35.79 -0.62
C VAL A 434 45.79 -34.99 0.28
N LEU A 435 45.38 -34.65 1.50
CA LEU A 435 46.23 -33.95 2.48
C LEU A 435 47.46 -34.77 2.89
N ILE A 436 47.32 -36.08 3.12
CA ILE A 436 48.44 -36.96 3.46
C ILE A 436 49.47 -37.00 2.34
N ILE A 437 49.02 -37.16 1.09
CA ILE A 437 49.90 -37.10 -0.10
C ILE A 437 50.64 -35.76 -0.16
N LEU A 438 49.92 -34.67 0.10
CA LEU A 438 50.48 -33.33 0.05
C LEU A 438 51.51 -33.10 1.17
N ILE A 439 51.27 -33.61 2.39
CA ILE A 439 52.25 -33.56 3.49
C ILE A 439 53.55 -34.28 3.08
N CYS A 440 53.48 -35.42 2.40
CA CYS A 440 54.67 -36.10 1.89
C CYS A 440 55.44 -35.24 0.87
N TYR A 441 54.75 -34.51 -0.01
CA TYR A 441 55.39 -33.54 -0.92
C TYR A 441 56.02 -32.36 -0.19
N ILE A 442 55.33 -31.82 0.84
CA ILE A 442 55.85 -30.73 1.67
C ILE A 442 57.12 -31.16 2.40
N LEU A 443 57.10 -32.32 3.06
CA LEU A 443 58.29 -32.87 3.75
C LEU A 443 59.43 -33.12 2.77
N GLY A 444 59.12 -33.69 1.59
CA GLY A 444 60.07 -33.87 0.51
C GLY A 444 60.73 -32.57 0.05
N LEU A 445 59.95 -31.50 -0.11
CA LEU A 445 60.43 -30.18 -0.50
C LEU A 445 61.25 -29.50 0.61
N PHE A 446 60.80 -29.57 1.86
CA PHE A 446 61.55 -29.03 3.01
C PHE A 446 62.91 -29.70 3.17
N TYR A 447 62.97 -31.04 3.12
CA TYR A 447 64.24 -31.77 3.20
C TYR A 447 65.10 -31.61 1.93
N GLY A 448 64.49 -31.34 0.77
CA GLY A 448 65.20 -31.03 -0.48
C GLY A 448 65.92 -29.66 -0.43
N PHE A 449 65.25 -28.61 0.04
CA PHE A 449 65.83 -27.26 0.13
C PHE A 449 66.74 -27.06 1.34
N CYS A 450 66.36 -27.57 2.52
CA CYS A 450 67.11 -27.38 3.77
C CYS A 450 68.08 -28.52 4.09
N GLY A 451 68.03 -29.65 3.37
CA GLY A 451 68.86 -30.82 3.65
C GLY A 451 70.33 -30.65 3.25
N LYS A 452 71.23 -31.25 4.03
CA LYS A 452 72.66 -31.37 3.70
C LYS A 452 72.87 -32.41 2.58
N ARG A 453 73.96 -32.27 1.82
CA ARG A 453 74.34 -33.22 0.76
C ARG A 453 74.57 -34.61 1.38
N PRO A 454 74.03 -35.70 0.81
CA PRO A 454 74.30 -37.05 1.30
C PRO A 454 75.82 -37.30 1.23
N GLY A 455 76.44 -37.53 2.38
CA GLY A 455 77.86 -37.80 2.51
C GLY A 455 78.10 -39.30 2.61
N ASN A 456 79.01 -39.83 1.81
CA ASN A 456 79.57 -41.15 2.05
C ASN A 456 80.42 -41.06 3.33
N GLU A 457 80.02 -41.77 4.37
CA GLU A 457 80.83 -42.80 5.05
C GLU A 457 80.48 -42.94 6.54
N TYR A 458 80.02 -41.91 7.26
CA TYR A 458 79.40 -42.06 8.59
C TYR A 458 78.47 -40.88 8.92
N GLY A 459 77.16 -41.13 9.05
CA GLY A 459 76.21 -40.17 9.63
C GLY A 459 74.78 -40.30 9.14
N ASP A 460 73.96 -41.07 9.86
CA ASP A 460 72.48 -41.07 9.79
C ASP A 460 71.93 -39.72 10.30
N ASP A 461 72.12 -38.64 9.53
CA ASP A 461 71.32 -37.44 9.72
C ASP A 461 69.96 -37.69 9.06
N CYS A 462 68.91 -37.86 9.89
CA CYS A 462 67.51 -38.03 9.47
C CYS A 462 67.06 -36.98 8.42
N CYS A 463 67.68 -35.79 8.43
CA CYS A 463 67.39 -34.65 7.58
C CYS A 463 68.47 -34.41 6.48
N ASN A 464 68.61 -35.34 5.54
CA ASN A 464 69.47 -35.18 4.37
C ASN A 464 68.68 -35.05 3.05
N ARG A 465 69.32 -34.60 1.96
CA ARG A 465 68.65 -34.44 0.66
C ARG A 465 68.14 -35.76 0.07
N GLY A 466 68.79 -36.88 0.39
CA GLY A 466 68.35 -38.23 0.02
C GLY A 466 67.03 -38.62 0.69
N SER A 467 66.83 -38.25 1.96
CA SER A 467 65.55 -38.38 2.66
C SER A 467 64.46 -37.57 1.96
N GLY A 468 64.76 -36.35 1.49
CA GLY A 468 63.84 -35.53 0.71
C GLY A 468 63.42 -36.19 -0.61
N ALA A 469 64.37 -36.72 -1.36
CA ALA A 469 64.09 -37.47 -2.60
C ALA A 469 63.22 -38.71 -2.33
N ASN A 470 63.48 -39.44 -1.25
CA ASN A 470 62.67 -40.60 -0.84
C ASN A 470 61.22 -40.21 -0.50
N TRP A 471 61.01 -39.08 0.19
CA TRP A 471 59.66 -38.56 0.48
C TRP A 471 58.90 -38.11 -0.78
N ILE A 472 59.59 -37.46 -1.74
CA ILE A 472 58.98 -37.09 -3.03
C ILE A 472 58.61 -38.34 -3.83
N ILE A 473 59.48 -39.34 -3.89
CA ILE A 473 59.22 -40.61 -4.57
C ILE A 473 58.05 -41.37 -3.90
N ALA A 474 58.02 -41.41 -2.57
CA ALA A 474 56.92 -41.99 -1.82
C ALA A 474 55.58 -41.28 -2.12
N ALA A 475 55.58 -39.95 -2.17
CA ALA A 475 54.41 -39.16 -2.54
C ALA A 475 53.94 -39.45 -3.98
N VAL A 476 54.86 -39.63 -4.93
CA VAL A 476 54.57 -40.01 -6.32
C VAL A 476 53.91 -41.40 -6.37
N TYR A 477 54.44 -42.40 -5.64
CA TYR A 477 53.82 -43.72 -5.58
C TYR A 477 52.44 -43.70 -4.97
N MET A 478 52.25 -42.96 -3.86
CA MET A 478 50.94 -42.82 -3.22
C MET A 478 49.94 -42.11 -4.14
N THR A 479 50.37 -41.09 -4.89
CA THR A 479 49.51 -40.41 -5.86
C THR A 479 49.08 -41.35 -6.98
N PHE A 480 49.98 -42.14 -7.56
CA PHE A 480 49.59 -43.12 -8.59
C PHE A 480 48.67 -44.21 -8.03
N LEU A 481 48.95 -44.73 -6.83
CA LEU A 481 48.15 -45.76 -6.17
C LEU A 481 46.69 -45.32 -5.96
N PHE A 482 46.49 -44.09 -5.48
CA PHE A 482 45.15 -43.58 -5.16
C PHE A 482 44.51 -42.75 -6.29
N SER A 483 45.24 -42.43 -7.37
CA SER A 483 44.77 -41.57 -8.47
C SER A 483 43.46 -42.04 -9.09
N PHE A 484 43.34 -43.34 -9.37
CA PHE A 484 42.14 -43.92 -9.98
C PHE A 484 40.90 -43.71 -9.10
N VAL A 485 41.02 -44.02 -7.81
CA VAL A 485 39.93 -43.88 -6.83
C VAL A 485 39.59 -42.41 -6.61
N LEU A 486 40.61 -41.55 -6.46
CA LEU A 486 40.43 -40.12 -6.24
C LEU A 486 39.70 -39.44 -7.40
N LEU A 487 40.13 -39.71 -8.64
CA LEU A 487 39.57 -39.08 -9.83
C LEU A 487 38.15 -39.58 -10.14
N ILE A 488 37.86 -40.87 -9.96
CA ILE A 488 36.50 -41.41 -10.16
C ILE A 488 35.53 -40.80 -9.16
N LEU A 489 35.88 -40.80 -7.88
CA LEU A 489 34.99 -40.26 -6.83
C LEU A 489 34.82 -38.75 -6.97
N ALA A 490 35.89 -38.01 -7.30
CA ALA A 490 35.79 -36.57 -7.56
C ALA A 490 34.91 -36.26 -8.79
N THR A 491 35.03 -37.06 -9.86
CA THR A 491 34.17 -36.93 -11.06
C THR A 491 32.71 -37.24 -10.74
N ALA A 492 32.45 -38.30 -9.96
CA ALA A 492 31.10 -38.65 -9.54
C ALA A 492 30.46 -37.53 -8.69
N GLN A 493 31.19 -36.98 -7.72
CA GLN A 493 30.70 -35.85 -6.90
C GLN A 493 30.48 -34.57 -7.72
N PHE A 494 31.31 -34.32 -8.73
CA PHE A 494 31.13 -33.21 -9.67
C PHE A 494 29.83 -33.37 -10.49
N ILE A 495 29.55 -34.56 -11.05
CA ILE A 495 28.32 -34.82 -11.80
C ILE A 495 27.09 -34.68 -10.90
N VAL A 496 27.07 -35.37 -9.76
CA VAL A 496 25.94 -35.29 -8.82
C VAL A 496 25.70 -33.85 -8.36
N GLY A 497 26.79 -33.13 -8.07
CA GLY A 497 26.70 -31.75 -7.63
C GLY A 497 26.21 -30.78 -8.68
N THR A 498 26.66 -30.92 -9.94
CA THR A 498 26.23 -30.06 -11.05
C THR A 498 24.77 -30.30 -11.42
N VAL A 499 24.33 -31.56 -11.42
CA VAL A 499 22.91 -31.92 -11.60
C VAL A 499 22.06 -31.30 -10.50
N TYR A 500 22.45 -31.43 -9.23
CA TYR A 500 21.68 -30.85 -8.12
C TYR A 500 21.58 -29.32 -8.20
N GLU A 501 22.69 -28.65 -8.51
CA GLU A 501 22.74 -27.19 -8.65
C GLU A 501 21.85 -26.68 -9.80
N LYS A 502 21.95 -27.32 -10.98
CA LYS A 502 21.22 -26.88 -12.18
C LYS A 502 19.76 -27.32 -12.21
N SER A 503 19.44 -28.51 -11.71
CA SER A 503 18.08 -29.07 -11.77
C SER A 503 17.18 -28.61 -10.62
N ILE A 504 17.73 -28.37 -9.42
CA ILE A 504 16.93 -28.03 -8.24
C ILE A 504 17.19 -26.60 -7.76
N CYS A 505 18.45 -26.25 -7.43
CA CYS A 505 18.72 -24.97 -6.78
C CYS A 505 18.48 -23.75 -7.67
N ARG A 506 19.01 -23.76 -8.91
CA ARG A 506 18.83 -22.63 -9.84
C ARG A 506 17.38 -22.48 -10.28
N THR A 507 16.73 -23.60 -10.48
CA THR A 507 15.33 -23.76 -10.86
C THR A 507 14.40 -23.09 -9.83
N ILE A 508 14.61 -23.33 -8.52
CA ILE A 508 13.83 -22.69 -7.45
C ILE A 508 14.21 -21.21 -7.25
N LYS A 509 15.47 -20.84 -7.45
CA LYS A 509 15.94 -19.46 -7.22
C LYS A 509 15.44 -18.46 -8.28
N THR A 510 15.35 -18.90 -9.53
CA THR A 510 14.98 -18.04 -10.66
C THR A 510 13.96 -18.76 -11.56
N PRO A 511 12.67 -18.81 -11.16
CA PRO A 511 11.65 -19.60 -11.87
C PRO A 511 11.27 -19.03 -13.25
N ASN A 512 11.53 -17.74 -13.50
CA ASN A 512 11.15 -17.07 -14.76
C ASN A 512 12.14 -17.31 -15.91
N ASP A 513 13.35 -17.77 -15.63
CA ASP A 513 14.41 -18.01 -16.61
C ASP A 513 14.54 -19.49 -17.01
N SER A 514 13.56 -20.34 -16.65
CA SER A 514 13.63 -21.78 -16.91
C SER A 514 12.25 -22.40 -17.13
N ASP A 515 11.95 -22.75 -18.39
CA ASP A 515 10.77 -23.54 -18.75
C ASP A 515 10.81 -24.97 -18.20
N VAL A 516 11.96 -25.39 -17.69
CA VAL A 516 12.18 -26.69 -17.05
C VAL A 516 11.62 -26.72 -15.63
N PHE A 517 11.61 -25.57 -14.95
CA PHE A 517 10.98 -25.43 -13.63
C PHE A 517 9.52 -25.85 -13.68
N LYS A 518 8.79 -25.30 -14.66
CA LYS A 518 7.37 -25.59 -14.90
C LYS A 518 7.19 -27.08 -15.15
N ASN A 519 7.92 -27.64 -16.11
CA ASN A 519 7.73 -29.03 -16.51
C ASN A 519 8.19 -30.07 -15.45
N ILE A 520 9.28 -29.86 -14.72
CA ILE A 520 9.74 -30.83 -13.69
C ILE A 520 8.82 -30.81 -12.48
N ILE A 521 8.45 -29.62 -12.00
CA ILE A 521 7.58 -29.50 -10.83
C ILE A 521 6.16 -29.95 -11.16
N ASP A 522 5.65 -29.59 -12.34
CA ASP A 522 4.28 -29.94 -12.74
C ASP A 522 4.14 -31.43 -13.09
N VAL A 523 5.24 -32.12 -13.46
CA VAL A 523 5.22 -33.57 -13.77
C VAL A 523 5.56 -34.46 -12.57
N TYR A 524 6.42 -34.02 -11.65
CA TYR A 524 6.86 -34.86 -10.51
C TYR A 524 6.24 -34.47 -9.17
N ALA A 525 6.04 -33.18 -8.91
CA ALA A 525 5.53 -32.70 -7.62
C ALA A 525 4.01 -32.49 -7.62
N GLN A 526 3.44 -32.02 -8.74
CA GLN A 526 2.01 -31.82 -8.89
C GLN A 526 1.17 -33.11 -8.76
N PRO A 527 1.45 -34.23 -9.47
CA PRO A 527 0.58 -35.41 -9.35
C PRO A 527 0.58 -36.05 -7.95
N GLU A 528 1.66 -35.90 -7.18
CA GLU A 528 1.68 -36.34 -5.78
C GLU A 528 0.86 -35.40 -4.89
N LEU A 529 0.95 -34.09 -5.14
CA LEU A 529 0.14 -33.07 -4.48
C LEU A 529 -1.35 -33.25 -4.80
N ASP A 530 -1.72 -33.41 -6.06
CA ASP A 530 -3.08 -33.69 -6.55
C ASP A 530 -3.61 -35.01 -6.02
N ARG A 531 -2.77 -36.03 -5.83
CA ARG A 531 -3.18 -37.31 -5.25
C ARG A 531 -3.46 -37.19 -3.75
N GLU A 532 -2.59 -36.52 -3.01
CA GLU A 532 -2.80 -36.25 -1.58
C GLU A 532 -4.04 -35.36 -1.36
N LEU A 533 -4.22 -34.34 -2.20
CA LEU A 533 -5.45 -33.56 -2.27
C LEU A 533 -6.63 -34.51 -2.59
N ALA A 534 -6.64 -35.26 -3.69
CA ALA A 534 -7.75 -36.15 -4.04
C ALA A 534 -8.10 -37.20 -2.96
N LEU A 535 -7.13 -37.70 -2.19
CA LEU A 535 -7.34 -38.65 -1.09
C LEU A 535 -8.04 -38.02 0.12
N GLN A 536 -7.82 -36.73 0.38
CA GLN A 536 -8.51 -36.02 1.46
C GLN A 536 -9.91 -35.53 1.05
N PHE A 537 -10.19 -35.46 -0.25
CA PHE A 537 -11.42 -34.90 -0.81
C PHE A 537 -12.39 -35.98 -1.32
N LYS A 538 -12.75 -36.92 -0.44
CA LYS A 538 -13.65 -38.04 -0.79
C LYS A 538 -15.02 -37.61 -1.32
N ASP A 539 -15.50 -36.41 -0.96
CA ASP A 539 -16.88 -35.98 -1.19
C ASP A 539 -17.01 -34.60 -1.91
N GLN A 540 -15.90 -33.97 -2.32
CA GLN A 540 -15.92 -32.61 -2.91
C GLN A 540 -14.91 -32.48 -4.07
N GLU A 541 -15.25 -31.74 -5.12
CA GLU A 541 -14.28 -31.44 -6.19
C GLU A 541 -13.09 -30.66 -5.60
N PRO A 542 -11.85 -31.10 -5.84
CA PRO A 542 -10.68 -30.39 -5.34
C PRO A 542 -10.64 -28.99 -5.96
N PRO A 543 -10.33 -27.93 -5.18
CA PRO A 543 -10.10 -26.61 -5.72
C PRO A 543 -8.99 -26.73 -6.76
N GLN A 544 -9.26 -26.25 -7.97
CA GLN A 544 -8.28 -26.20 -9.06
C GLN A 544 -7.24 -25.12 -8.75
N ILE A 545 -6.41 -25.38 -7.76
CA ILE A 545 -5.23 -24.59 -7.43
C ILE A 545 -4.30 -24.70 -8.65
N GLY A 546 -3.75 -23.57 -9.09
CA GLY A 546 -2.84 -23.54 -10.25
C GLY A 546 -1.63 -24.47 -10.07
N PRO A 547 -0.88 -24.76 -11.15
CA PRO A 547 0.35 -25.53 -11.06
C PRO A 547 1.32 -24.91 -10.04
N LEU A 548 2.02 -25.73 -9.27
CA LEU A 548 2.94 -25.26 -8.21
C LEU A 548 4.04 -24.34 -8.77
N SER A 549 4.39 -24.53 -10.05
CA SER A 549 5.31 -23.66 -10.78
C SER A 549 4.80 -22.21 -10.90
N GLU A 550 3.51 -22.04 -11.17
CA GLU A 550 2.85 -20.73 -11.26
C GLU A 550 2.72 -20.08 -9.88
N ILE A 551 2.40 -20.86 -8.84
CA ILE A 551 2.34 -20.39 -7.45
C ILE A 551 3.69 -19.77 -7.05
N ILE A 552 4.80 -20.50 -7.28
CA ILE A 552 6.13 -20.04 -6.89
C ILE A 552 6.53 -18.82 -7.72
N SER A 553 6.31 -18.82 -9.04
CA SER A 553 6.59 -17.67 -9.90
C SER A 553 5.81 -16.42 -9.46
N ASN A 554 4.51 -16.55 -9.20
CA ASN A 554 3.66 -15.46 -8.73
C ASN A 554 4.06 -14.96 -7.33
N CYS A 555 4.54 -15.84 -6.45
CA CYS A 555 5.12 -15.46 -5.16
C CYS A 555 6.39 -14.60 -5.33
N HIS A 556 7.27 -14.94 -6.27
CA HIS A 556 8.45 -14.13 -6.59
C HIS A 556 8.10 -12.75 -7.17
N LEU A 557 6.92 -12.63 -7.79
CA LEU A 557 6.38 -11.36 -8.30
C LEU A 557 5.62 -10.54 -7.24
N ASN A 558 5.64 -10.96 -5.97
CA ASN A 558 4.91 -10.32 -4.85
C ASN A 558 3.40 -10.19 -5.10
N LYS A 559 2.78 -11.15 -5.81
CA LYS A 559 1.33 -11.17 -5.98
C LYS A 559 0.61 -11.52 -4.67
N SER A 560 -0.67 -11.17 -4.59
CA SER A 560 -1.49 -11.47 -3.42
C SER A 560 -1.86 -12.96 -3.34
N ALA A 561 -2.17 -13.47 -2.15
CA ALA A 561 -2.68 -14.84 -1.96
C ALA A 561 -3.90 -15.15 -2.86
N TYR A 562 -4.75 -14.15 -3.08
CA TYR A 562 -5.93 -14.25 -3.94
C TYR A 562 -5.57 -14.54 -5.40
N GLU A 563 -4.57 -13.84 -5.94
CA GLU A 563 -4.06 -14.08 -7.29
C GLU A 563 -3.23 -15.36 -7.38
N ILE A 564 -2.36 -15.61 -6.38
CA ILE A 564 -1.47 -16.78 -6.36
C ILE A 564 -2.27 -18.10 -6.39
N LEU A 565 -3.38 -18.16 -5.64
CA LEU A 565 -4.24 -19.34 -5.56
C LEU A 565 -5.38 -19.34 -6.57
N ASN A 566 -5.42 -18.35 -7.49
CA ASN A 566 -6.49 -18.18 -8.47
C ASN A 566 -7.90 -18.19 -7.85
N LEU A 567 -8.06 -17.52 -6.69
CA LEU A 567 -9.34 -17.45 -5.96
C LEU A 567 -10.43 -16.69 -6.73
N GLU A 568 -10.07 -15.97 -7.80
CA GLU A 568 -11.00 -15.39 -8.78
C GLU A 568 -11.95 -16.45 -9.37
N ARG A 569 -11.50 -17.70 -9.51
CA ARG A 569 -12.36 -18.82 -9.96
C ARG A 569 -13.41 -19.23 -8.93
N VAL A 570 -13.15 -18.98 -7.65
CA VAL A 570 -14.10 -19.25 -6.56
C VAL A 570 -15.08 -18.09 -6.47
N PHE A 571 -14.57 -16.87 -6.35
CA PHE A 571 -15.39 -15.67 -6.30
C PHE A 571 -14.61 -14.45 -6.79
N ASP A 572 -15.09 -13.86 -7.89
CA ASP A 572 -14.56 -12.61 -8.41
C ASP A 572 -15.01 -11.42 -7.56
N VAL A 573 -14.06 -10.85 -6.81
CA VAL A 573 -14.28 -9.65 -5.98
C VAL A 573 -14.62 -8.41 -6.79
N GLU A 574 -14.34 -8.35 -8.10
CA GLU A 574 -14.71 -7.23 -8.95
C GLU A 574 -16.23 -7.10 -9.11
N ARG A 575 -16.96 -8.21 -9.01
CA ARG A 575 -18.43 -8.23 -9.04
C ARG A 575 -19.04 -7.40 -7.92
N ILE A 576 -18.40 -7.35 -6.74
CA ILE A 576 -18.85 -6.50 -5.63
C ILE A 576 -18.80 -5.00 -6.03
N LYS A 577 -17.88 -4.58 -6.90
CA LYS A 577 -17.81 -3.19 -7.36
C LYS A 577 -19.05 -2.79 -8.16
N ALA A 578 -19.68 -3.74 -8.87
CA ALA A 578 -20.91 -3.56 -9.62
C ALA A 578 -22.19 -3.70 -8.76
N TRP A 579 -22.10 -3.38 -7.46
CA TRP A 579 -23.17 -3.63 -6.48
C TRP A 579 -24.54 -3.05 -6.84
N ARG A 580 -24.59 -1.94 -7.59
CA ARG A 580 -25.84 -1.29 -8.00
C ARG A 580 -26.67 -2.16 -8.93
N ASP A 581 -26.02 -2.74 -9.93
CA ASP A 581 -26.65 -3.47 -11.01
C ASP A 581 -26.82 -4.94 -10.63
N GLU A 582 -25.82 -5.51 -9.95
CA GLU A 582 -25.80 -6.93 -9.62
C GLU A 582 -26.76 -7.32 -8.49
N PHE A 583 -27.02 -6.41 -7.54
CA PHE A 583 -27.92 -6.64 -6.40
C PHE A 583 -29.27 -5.93 -6.53
N ASN A 584 -29.63 -5.48 -7.75
CA ASN A 584 -30.90 -4.78 -8.04
C ASN A 584 -31.19 -3.56 -7.15
N ILE A 585 -30.18 -2.99 -6.49
CA ILE A 585 -30.34 -1.80 -5.65
C ILE A 585 -30.69 -0.60 -6.54
N ALA A 586 -30.17 -0.53 -7.77
CA ALA A 586 -30.54 0.49 -8.75
C ALA A 586 -32.04 0.44 -9.11
N TYR A 587 -32.61 -0.76 -9.27
CA TYR A 587 -34.03 -0.92 -9.57
C TYR A 587 -34.92 -0.52 -8.37
N SER A 588 -34.54 -0.96 -7.16
CA SER A 588 -35.21 -0.56 -5.91
C SER A 588 -35.16 0.96 -5.68
N LEU A 589 -34.09 1.63 -6.10
CA LEU A 589 -33.95 3.09 -6.06
C LEU A 589 -34.76 3.79 -7.18
N GLN A 590 -34.82 3.23 -8.39
CA GLN A 590 -35.62 3.77 -9.50
C GLN A 590 -37.13 3.64 -9.26
N ASN A 591 -37.55 2.59 -8.54
CA ASN A 591 -38.94 2.42 -8.11
C ASN A 591 -39.35 3.38 -6.99
N ILE A 592 -38.41 4.11 -6.38
CA ILE A 592 -38.72 5.29 -5.55
C ILE A 592 -39.18 6.39 -6.49
N ASN A 593 -40.40 6.23 -7.01
CA ASN A 593 -41.11 7.26 -7.70
C ASN A 593 -41.65 8.21 -6.63
N VAL A 594 -40.75 8.98 -6.00
CA VAL A 594 -41.16 10.29 -5.47
C VAL A 594 -41.84 10.92 -6.66
N ARG A 595 -43.13 11.26 -6.53
CA ARG A 595 -43.91 11.82 -7.63
C ARG A 595 -43.26 13.15 -8.03
N THR A 596 -42.21 13.08 -8.83
CA THR A 596 -41.41 14.21 -9.31
C THR A 596 -42.23 15.04 -10.29
N ASN A 597 -43.24 14.41 -10.90
CA ASN A 597 -44.32 15.08 -11.61
C ASN A 597 -45.19 15.97 -10.70
N ASP A 598 -45.36 15.63 -9.42
CA ASP A 598 -46.00 16.52 -8.45
C ASP A 598 -45.03 17.66 -8.09
N LEU A 599 -43.72 17.37 -7.96
CA LEU A 599 -42.67 18.38 -7.68
C LEU A 599 -42.54 19.46 -8.78
N ARG A 600 -42.79 19.13 -10.05
CA ARG A 600 -42.71 20.07 -11.19
C ARG A 600 -43.97 20.90 -11.43
N LYS A 601 -45.12 20.51 -10.84
CA LYS A 601 -46.41 21.21 -11.01
C LYS A 601 -46.70 22.19 -9.87
N ILE A 602 -45.78 22.34 -8.91
CA ILE A 602 -46.01 23.20 -7.76
C ILE A 602 -45.65 24.62 -8.11
N GLU A 603 -46.66 25.46 -8.05
CA GLU A 603 -46.54 26.90 -8.06
C GLU A 603 -46.61 27.36 -6.59
N LEU A 604 -45.44 27.40 -5.93
CA LEU A 604 -45.31 27.82 -4.52
C LEU A 604 -45.90 29.22 -4.27
N LEU A 605 -45.70 30.12 -5.24
CA LEU A 605 -46.34 31.42 -5.31
C LEU A 605 -47.01 31.54 -6.67
N SER A 606 -48.33 31.70 -6.67
CA SER A 606 -49.06 32.04 -7.91
C SER A 606 -48.50 33.31 -8.54
N SER A 607 -48.51 33.42 -9.87
CA SER A 607 -48.12 34.67 -10.56
C SER A 607 -48.80 35.91 -9.96
N GLN A 608 -50.07 35.79 -9.59
CA GLN A 608 -50.81 36.87 -8.93
C GLN A 608 -50.26 37.19 -7.53
N ALA A 609 -49.97 36.18 -6.70
CA ALA A 609 -49.39 36.40 -5.38
C ALA A 609 -48.00 37.04 -5.45
N ARG A 610 -47.23 36.73 -6.50
CA ARG A 610 -45.95 37.38 -6.76
C ARG A 610 -46.14 38.86 -7.10
N GLU A 611 -47.05 39.18 -8.01
CA GLU A 611 -47.39 40.58 -8.33
C GLU A 611 -47.91 41.34 -7.10
N ASP A 612 -48.75 40.71 -6.27
CA ASP A 612 -49.27 41.32 -5.05
C ASP A 612 -48.14 41.60 -4.03
N LEU A 613 -47.13 40.73 -3.94
CA LEU A 613 -45.96 40.93 -3.08
C LEU A 613 -44.98 41.96 -3.64
N GLU A 614 -44.78 42.00 -4.96
CA GLU A 614 -43.99 43.04 -5.62
C GLU A 614 -44.64 44.41 -5.42
N ARG A 615 -45.98 44.50 -5.54
CA ARG A 615 -46.75 45.70 -5.20
C ARG A 615 -46.66 46.09 -3.73
N LEU A 616 -46.62 45.12 -2.82
CA LEU A 616 -46.39 45.40 -1.39
C LEU A 616 -44.97 45.94 -1.17
N ALA A 617 -43.96 45.39 -1.83
CA ALA A 617 -42.58 45.85 -1.74
C ALA A 617 -42.37 47.24 -2.34
N GLU A 618 -43.12 47.58 -3.40
CA GLU A 618 -43.14 48.91 -4.04
C GLU A 618 -44.03 49.92 -3.30
N SER A 619 -44.80 49.49 -2.30
CA SER A 619 -45.67 50.39 -1.54
C SER A 619 -44.86 51.36 -0.68
N GLN A 620 -45.32 52.61 -0.58
CA GLN A 620 -44.63 53.66 0.18
C GLN A 620 -44.72 53.48 1.70
N ILE A 621 -45.29 52.38 2.20
CA ILE A 621 -45.45 52.12 3.64
C ILE A 621 -44.11 52.14 4.37
N SER A 622 -43.07 51.59 3.75
CA SER A 622 -41.72 51.58 4.33
C SER A 622 -41.06 52.96 4.33
N ASP A 623 -41.49 53.87 3.46
CA ASP A 623 -40.94 55.21 3.31
C ASP A 623 -41.62 56.23 4.25
N MET A 624 -42.71 55.84 4.93
CA MET A 624 -43.45 56.69 5.85
C MET A 624 -42.65 56.98 7.13
N ASN A 625 -42.53 58.26 7.48
CA ASN A 625 -41.90 58.68 8.73
C ASN A 625 -42.85 58.53 9.92
N PHE A 626 -42.99 57.30 10.44
CA PHE A 626 -43.80 57.02 11.63
C PHE A 626 -43.36 57.79 12.88
N THR A 627 -42.07 58.12 12.98
CA THR A 627 -41.49 58.90 14.09
C THR A 627 -42.08 60.31 14.17
N ALA A 628 -42.34 60.95 13.02
CA ALA A 628 -42.94 62.29 12.98
C ALA A 628 -44.34 62.33 13.64
N TYR A 629 -45.11 61.25 13.55
CA TYR A 629 -46.43 61.17 14.20
C TYR A 629 -46.32 60.94 15.70
N THR A 630 -45.30 60.21 16.16
CA THR A 630 -45.06 59.98 17.60
C THR A 630 -44.54 61.25 18.28
N GLU A 631 -43.59 61.97 17.67
CA GLU A 631 -43.10 63.25 18.17
C GLU A 631 -44.22 64.30 18.32
N LEU A 632 -45.24 64.24 17.44
CA LEU A 632 -46.41 65.10 17.48
C LEU A 632 -47.23 64.95 18.78
N VAL A 633 -47.29 63.75 19.34
CA VAL A 633 -48.03 63.46 20.58
C VAL A 633 -47.24 63.86 21.82
N GLU A 634 -45.91 63.85 21.75
CA GLU A 634 -45.02 64.16 22.87
C GLU A 634 -44.81 65.67 23.07
N ASN A 635 -44.93 66.48 22.00
CA ASN A 635 -44.68 67.92 22.06
C ASN A 635 -45.88 68.76 22.52
N SER A 636 -45.59 69.87 23.21
CA SER A 636 -46.61 70.83 23.64
C SER A 636 -47.19 71.63 22.46
N VAL A 637 -48.52 71.70 22.37
CA VAL A 637 -49.27 72.34 21.27
C VAL A 637 -49.11 73.88 21.24
N THR A 638 -48.91 74.53 22.39
CA THR A 638 -48.78 75.99 22.52
C THR A 638 -47.40 76.39 23.02
N GLN A 639 -46.93 77.59 22.64
CA GLN A 639 -45.61 78.11 23.08
C GLN A 639 -45.51 78.35 24.59
N ILE A 640 -46.66 78.59 25.25
CA ILE A 640 -46.76 78.81 26.69
C ILE A 640 -47.79 77.87 27.30
N GLU A 641 -47.67 77.60 28.60
CA GLU A 641 -48.73 76.94 29.37
C GLU A 641 -49.92 77.89 29.57
N LEU A 642 -51.00 77.66 28.80
CA LEU A 642 -52.23 78.46 28.91
C LEU A 642 -52.77 78.60 30.34
N PRO A 643 -52.76 77.56 31.22
CA PRO A 643 -53.22 77.74 32.60
C PRO A 643 -52.35 78.69 33.42
N ALA A 644 -51.02 78.68 33.20
CA ALA A 644 -50.11 79.61 33.88
C ALA A 644 -50.35 81.05 33.41
N PHE A 645 -50.55 81.24 32.10
CA PHE A 645 -50.90 82.53 31.50
C PHE A 645 -52.23 83.07 32.06
N ILE A 646 -53.27 82.22 32.14
CA ILE A 646 -54.59 82.59 32.68
C ILE A 646 -54.49 83.01 34.16
N ARG A 647 -53.71 82.30 34.98
CA ARG A 647 -53.51 82.68 36.40
C ARG A 647 -52.89 84.06 36.53
N LYS A 648 -51.89 84.38 35.70
CA LYS A 648 -51.26 85.71 35.68
C LYS A 648 -52.24 86.79 35.23
N LEU A 649 -53.01 86.52 34.19
CA LEU A 649 -54.05 87.46 33.73
C LEU A 649 -55.10 87.73 34.82
N ARG A 650 -55.49 86.72 35.60
CA ARG A 650 -56.40 86.87 36.74
C ARG A 650 -55.81 87.71 37.87
N GLN A 651 -54.53 87.51 38.21
CA GLN A 651 -53.83 88.35 39.19
C GLN A 651 -53.77 89.81 38.75
N VAL A 652 -53.56 90.07 37.46
CA VAL A 652 -53.60 91.43 36.89
C VAL A 652 -55.00 92.01 37.03
N LYS A 653 -56.05 91.23 36.69
CA LYS A 653 -57.44 91.64 36.87
C LYS A 653 -57.74 92.02 38.33
N GLU A 654 -57.39 91.18 39.30
CA GLU A 654 -57.62 91.44 40.74
C GLU A 654 -56.91 92.73 41.20
N LYS A 655 -55.69 92.99 40.72
CA LYS A 655 -54.97 94.24 41.01
C LYS A 655 -55.63 95.47 40.40
N ILE A 656 -56.19 95.35 39.19
CA ILE A 656 -56.94 96.42 38.54
C ILE A 656 -58.23 96.70 39.31
N GLU A 657 -58.96 95.66 39.70
CA GLU A 657 -60.18 95.81 40.52
C GLU A 657 -59.85 96.49 41.85
N ALA A 658 -58.76 96.09 42.52
CA ALA A 658 -58.29 96.73 43.75
C ALA A 658 -57.92 98.22 43.55
N PHE A 659 -57.31 98.57 42.40
CA PHE A 659 -56.94 99.95 42.06
C PHE A 659 -58.17 100.86 41.85
N PHE A 660 -59.28 100.34 41.34
CA PHE A 660 -60.52 101.12 41.16
C PHE A 660 -61.43 101.15 42.40
N THR A 661 -61.20 100.28 43.38
CA THR A 661 -61.92 100.28 44.67
C THR A 661 -61.26 101.14 45.76
N LEU A 662 -60.07 101.67 45.49
CA LEU A 662 -59.36 102.70 46.27
C LEU A 662 -59.59 104.07 45.62
#